data_AF-A0A7W7Y6Q6-F1
#
_entry.id   AF-A0A7W7Y6Q6-F1
#
_cell.length_a   1.000
_cell.length_b   1.000
_cell.length_c   1.000
_cell.angle_alpha   90.00
_cell.angle_beta   90.00
_cell.angle_gamma   90.00
#
_symmetry.space_group_name_H-M   'P 1'
#
loop_
_entity.id
_entity.type
_entity.pdbx_description
1 polymer ?
#
loop_
_entity_poly.entity_id
_entity_poly.type
_entity_poly.pdbx_seq_one_letter_code
_entity_poly.pdbx_strand_id
1 'polypeptide(L)'
;MNITIHPALDGIAAERLRDFAIRLADKGNDEGAVQEFVKSEAAWVSRTKALNGQSCSYEASARLLADLRLLKWKVRADSCGIELESPPHPRLKAKSVDAVRESKEAVRKELTPALRQQFADPLVQDFIRNMETPTKGARRQSILKLVADGKEIAGRIQQAKVAGTEDKADCLAKAIQPYLQLVPGEGDDVVLDEFTRIPLGDIWRYFRYTWAIPQTGIPGRQMFYLVRDAAHSCHAVMGIAALSNTSLVSPIRDNAIGWTLEKFSLQMSKAAQGNDGILLASYCDYLDRLISSALAEINPKELIHPKEIEHPSEDVIARLQRRAAEFAGKREEALREVAEAAAAGVPLTLNETELRDYGVPPVSLEVLELEGKKALEDSHETRARRFLVAKKRAFEFARLLKARLVLRENSVMLANPVTTMQALKDEKLQVAINTALTSVKSDRIGTNVLEITTCGAIAPYNTLLGGKLVALLLLSPEIAHDYQKRYGHRAAIISSQLKNAERIKDCTLAWLNTTSLYSLGSSQYERLRLPAGIIAPDQSELRFKHIGDTEGYGTVQFSDATVHAVQAALSELQDFKEVNSIFGEGFSPKFRKLRNGMLALGFNPTVLMRHDQTRRMYAARLWPEADVFLRGETCDVPAYVREPGRFRDATARIADFWRRRWLGSRLNHSPSMEALRTAKAWALSEKLADITAEAHSLKSRPRKQPDLEFAPPASSTSNPSNTGAVGDTLRFWYELAKAGPEACADELTSDQLDRLHVEQPMDAFLLDHLRRGFSIVLTGNAGDGKTHLLRKLEAALPKDADVVSDATASMKPGDISGILRRWKKAHRDDRAFLLAANEYPLYLLRQKKSDFGPLEEVDRQCRQRLAYGETVVGDEAAGEKVLVVDLSLRNPLAKGFAGPLLEKLLERPEIQAAAEADPEGDLAWNLHRLRHPVVRERLLELLARMAAAGHRATVRELWIWAARLLFGTGHEERKPVRSPERWFSSRLFEMDDRFSLSALLRRLGDPAEHSHPRWDYRLETWSTHVRTGWALGVPPSVVRMDEGNFLALKRLFYFEHAEGGQVLDLEGIPGIELLKTLRSAHAPEDAFKQFLIESMNLAHCAVLFPEMRTRLYLWIGHRFQEQPSHGHVANQSVSEHELILLRPRLPGRLQGAFDYTADHLLLEYRRANAEPVCLRVDHALFVSLERLRQGLPRQLLPDRELNRLDSFLEQLRCAGIPTTREFVIHNHDDRTTAMVKLSPDFSSYESVRTP
;
A
#
# COMPACT_ATOMS: atom_id res chain seq x y z
N MET A 1 2.62 -33.34 -13.35
CA MET A 1 3.75 -32.69 -12.67
C MET A 1 3.45 -32.76 -11.18
N ASN A 2 4.41 -33.23 -10.38
CA ASN A 2 4.27 -33.26 -8.92
C ASN A 2 5.01 -32.06 -8.35
N ILE A 3 4.41 -31.41 -7.36
CA ILE A 3 4.96 -30.21 -6.71
C ILE A 3 4.89 -30.45 -5.22
N THR A 4 6.04 -30.49 -4.57
CA THR A 4 6.12 -30.46 -3.11
C THR A 4 5.92 -29.02 -2.66
N ILE A 5 5.03 -28.80 -1.69
CA ILE A 5 4.88 -27.49 -1.03
C ILE A 5 5.54 -27.54 0.33
N HIS A 6 6.15 -26.42 0.73
CA HIS A 6 6.77 -26.26 2.05
C HIS A 6 6.11 -25.07 2.73
N PRO A 7 4.92 -25.27 3.34
CA PRO A 7 4.21 -24.18 4.00
C PRO A 7 5.11 -23.51 5.03
N ALA A 8 5.13 -22.17 5.04
CA ALA A 8 5.84 -21.38 6.05
C ALA A 8 5.06 -21.42 7.38
N LEU A 9 4.94 -22.62 7.96
CA LEU A 9 4.25 -22.91 9.21
C LEU A 9 5.12 -23.81 10.08
N ASP A 10 5.14 -23.54 11.39
CA ASP A 10 5.90 -24.30 12.38
C ASP A 10 5.00 -24.89 13.48
N GLY A 11 5.48 -25.97 14.12
CA GLY A 11 4.85 -26.61 15.28
C GLY A 11 3.43 -27.11 15.00
N ILE A 12 2.50 -26.79 15.89
CA ILE A 12 1.09 -27.24 15.86
C ILE A 12 0.40 -26.83 14.55
N ALA A 13 0.73 -25.66 13.99
CA ALA A 13 0.16 -25.18 12.74
C ALA A 13 0.52 -26.09 11.56
N ALA A 14 1.79 -26.51 11.49
CA ALA A 14 2.30 -27.39 10.44
C ALA A 14 1.72 -28.81 10.55
N GLU A 15 1.65 -29.36 11.76
CA GLU A 15 1.01 -30.66 12.02
C GLU A 15 -0.46 -30.66 11.65
N ARG A 16 -1.21 -29.63 12.06
CA ARG A 16 -2.63 -29.55 11.76
C ARG A 16 -2.90 -29.31 10.27
N LEU A 17 -2.04 -28.61 9.56
CA LEU A 17 -2.21 -28.41 8.12
C LEU A 17 -1.98 -29.73 7.36
N ARG A 18 -1.03 -30.55 7.82
CA ARG A 18 -0.83 -31.91 7.29
C ARG A 18 -2.06 -32.78 7.53
N ASP A 19 -2.60 -32.79 8.75
CA ASP A 19 -3.84 -33.49 9.08
C ASP A 19 -5.03 -33.02 8.21
N PHE A 20 -5.13 -31.70 8.00
CA PHE A 20 -6.12 -31.13 7.10
C PHE A 20 -5.94 -31.64 5.67
N ALA A 21 -4.72 -31.67 5.15
CA ALA A 21 -4.42 -32.16 3.80
C ALA A 21 -4.77 -33.65 3.62
N ILE A 22 -4.50 -34.50 4.62
CA ILE A 22 -4.89 -35.92 4.62
C ILE A 22 -6.41 -36.04 4.54
N ARG A 23 -7.14 -35.36 5.44
CA ARG A 23 -8.62 -35.42 5.46
C ARG A 23 -9.25 -34.79 4.23
N LEU A 24 -8.61 -33.79 3.64
CA LEU A 24 -9.04 -33.16 2.40
C LEU A 24 -8.92 -34.12 1.20
N ALA A 25 -7.89 -34.97 1.18
CA ALA A 25 -7.72 -36.00 0.15
C ALA A 25 -8.90 -36.99 0.13
N ASP A 26 -9.38 -37.39 1.32
CA ASP A 26 -10.46 -38.35 1.51
C ASP A 26 -11.85 -37.83 1.13
N LYS A 27 -12.05 -36.51 1.09
CA LYS A 27 -13.36 -35.87 0.80
C LYS A 27 -13.79 -35.88 -0.66
N GLY A 28 -13.00 -36.48 -1.57
CA GLY A 28 -13.33 -36.53 -3.00
C GLY A 28 -13.41 -35.15 -3.66
N ASN A 29 -14.28 -35.01 -4.68
CA ASN A 29 -14.58 -33.74 -5.38
C ASN A 29 -15.94 -33.16 -4.95
N ASP A 30 -16.43 -33.49 -3.74
CA ASP A 30 -17.69 -32.95 -3.22
C ASP A 30 -17.47 -31.50 -2.76
N GLU A 31 -17.96 -30.56 -3.57
CA GLU A 31 -17.81 -29.13 -3.34
C GLU A 31 -18.42 -28.67 -2.00
N GLY A 32 -19.59 -29.22 -1.64
CA GLY A 32 -20.27 -28.86 -0.39
C GLY A 32 -19.50 -29.34 0.83
N ALA A 33 -19.00 -30.58 0.78
CA ALA A 33 -18.22 -31.17 1.87
C ALA A 33 -16.85 -30.48 2.07
N VAL A 34 -16.19 -30.07 0.98
CA VAL A 34 -14.91 -29.34 1.03
C VAL A 34 -15.12 -27.92 1.59
N GLN A 35 -16.15 -27.20 1.12
CA GLN A 35 -16.44 -25.84 1.62
C GLN A 35 -16.81 -25.82 3.11
N GLU A 36 -17.62 -26.78 3.57
CA GLU A 36 -17.97 -26.89 4.98
C GLU A 36 -16.75 -27.23 5.85
N PHE A 37 -15.86 -28.08 5.34
CA PHE A 37 -14.62 -28.41 6.05
C PHE A 37 -13.71 -27.18 6.22
N VAL A 38 -13.52 -26.39 5.16
CA VAL A 38 -12.76 -25.13 5.22
C VAL A 38 -13.38 -24.13 6.19
N LYS A 39 -14.72 -23.99 6.20
CA LYS A 39 -15.42 -23.12 7.15
C LYS A 39 -15.19 -23.56 8.59
N SER A 40 -15.20 -24.87 8.86
CA SER A 40 -14.97 -25.41 10.19
C SER A 40 -13.54 -25.12 10.68
N GLU A 41 -12.54 -25.25 9.81
CA GLU A 41 -11.15 -24.90 10.15
C GLU A 41 -10.97 -23.40 10.36
N ALA A 42 -11.51 -22.55 9.49
CA ALA A 42 -11.45 -21.10 9.67
C ALA A 42 -12.11 -20.65 11.00
N ALA A 43 -13.25 -21.24 11.37
CA ALA A 43 -13.89 -20.98 12.65
C ALA A 43 -13.03 -21.46 13.85
N TRP A 44 -12.35 -22.59 13.72
CA TRP A 44 -11.43 -23.09 14.75
C TRP A 44 -10.22 -22.18 14.94
N VAL A 45 -9.60 -21.72 13.85
CA VAL A 45 -8.46 -20.78 13.85
C VAL A 45 -8.82 -19.50 14.59
N SER A 46 -10.00 -18.93 14.30
CA SER A 46 -10.46 -17.68 14.95
C SER A 46 -10.64 -17.75 16.46
N ARG A 47 -10.71 -18.96 17.04
CA ARG A 47 -10.94 -19.20 18.48
C ARG A 47 -9.69 -19.70 19.21
N THR A 48 -8.67 -20.15 18.49
CA THR A 48 -7.51 -20.83 19.05
C THR A 48 -6.34 -19.86 19.23
N LYS A 49 -5.79 -19.79 20.44
CA LYS A 49 -4.55 -19.04 20.73
C LYS A 49 -3.26 -19.86 20.55
N ALA A 50 -3.37 -21.16 20.27
CA ALA A 50 -2.27 -22.12 20.25
C ALA A 50 -1.40 -22.11 18.96
N LEU A 51 -1.61 -21.16 18.04
CA LEU A 51 -0.91 -21.12 16.74
C LEU A 51 0.29 -20.16 16.73
N ASN A 52 0.76 -19.67 17.89
CA ASN A 52 1.94 -18.79 18.02
C ASN A 52 1.98 -17.63 17.00
N GLY A 53 0.84 -16.99 16.75
CA GLY A 53 0.74 -15.88 15.81
C GLY A 53 0.65 -16.26 14.32
N GLN A 54 0.58 -17.55 13.97
CA GLN A 54 0.51 -18.03 12.57
C GLN A 54 -0.93 -18.30 12.07
N SER A 55 -1.92 -17.66 12.69
CA SER A 55 -3.34 -17.94 12.43
C SER A 55 -3.74 -17.59 10.99
N CYS A 56 -3.32 -16.42 10.48
CA CYS A 56 -3.65 -16.04 9.11
C CYS A 56 -2.93 -16.94 8.10
N SER A 57 -1.66 -17.25 8.35
CA SER A 57 -0.84 -18.12 7.50
C SER A 57 -1.41 -19.53 7.38
N TYR A 58 -1.93 -20.09 8.49
CA TYR A 58 -2.62 -21.38 8.48
C TYR A 58 -3.93 -21.33 7.67
N GLU A 59 -4.80 -20.36 7.95
CA GLU A 59 -6.10 -20.24 7.26
C GLU A 59 -5.90 -20.07 5.75
N ALA A 60 -4.94 -19.23 5.34
CA ALA A 60 -4.59 -19.03 3.94
C ALA A 60 -4.14 -20.33 3.26
N SER A 61 -3.26 -21.08 3.91
CA SER A 61 -2.74 -22.35 3.39
C SER A 61 -3.84 -23.41 3.24
N ALA A 62 -4.74 -23.53 4.22
CA ALA A 62 -5.87 -24.46 4.17
C ALA A 62 -6.86 -24.12 3.03
N ARG A 63 -7.18 -22.83 2.86
CA ARG A 63 -8.03 -22.34 1.77
C ARG A 63 -7.41 -22.56 0.40
N LEU A 64 -6.10 -22.32 0.25
CA LEU A 64 -5.37 -22.59 -1.00
C LEU A 64 -5.44 -24.08 -1.38
N LEU A 65 -5.20 -24.98 -0.43
CA LEU A 65 -5.31 -26.42 -0.66
C LEU A 65 -6.72 -26.85 -1.08
N ALA A 66 -7.74 -26.29 -0.43
CA ALA A 66 -9.13 -26.58 -0.76
C ALA A 66 -9.52 -26.09 -2.16
N ASP A 67 -9.16 -24.86 -2.53
CA ASP A 67 -9.41 -24.33 -3.88
C ASP A 67 -8.68 -25.17 -4.94
N LEU A 68 -7.41 -25.53 -4.71
CA LEU A 68 -6.67 -26.44 -5.59
C LEU A 68 -7.33 -27.81 -5.71
N ARG A 69 -7.84 -28.36 -4.60
CA ARG A 69 -8.58 -29.63 -4.60
C ARG A 69 -9.86 -29.54 -5.44
N LEU A 70 -10.63 -28.46 -5.31
CA LEU A 70 -11.83 -28.22 -6.13
C LEU A 70 -11.50 -28.10 -7.64
N LEU A 71 -10.26 -27.72 -7.96
CA LEU A 71 -9.72 -27.69 -9.33
C LEU A 71 -9.11 -29.01 -9.78
N LYS A 72 -9.45 -30.12 -9.11
CA LYS A 72 -9.01 -31.49 -9.43
C LYS A 72 -7.52 -31.74 -9.23
N TRP A 73 -6.80 -30.86 -8.51
CA TRP A 73 -5.48 -31.23 -8.01
C TRP A 73 -5.64 -32.39 -7.01
N LYS A 74 -4.73 -33.35 -7.08
CA LYS A 74 -4.64 -34.38 -6.05
C LYS A 74 -3.70 -33.86 -4.96
N VAL A 75 -4.22 -33.79 -3.76
CA VAL A 75 -3.45 -33.48 -2.55
C VAL A 75 -3.04 -34.81 -1.94
N ARG A 76 -1.73 -34.98 -1.71
CA ARG A 76 -1.17 -36.10 -0.94
C ARG A 76 -0.36 -35.51 0.19
N ALA A 77 -0.44 -36.11 1.37
CA ALA A 77 0.35 -35.70 2.51
C ALA A 77 0.86 -36.94 3.24
N ASP A 78 2.12 -36.91 3.65
CA ASP A 78 2.78 -37.96 4.42
C ASP A 78 3.68 -37.37 5.51
N SER A 79 4.52 -38.21 6.14
CA SER A 79 5.46 -37.78 7.18
C SER A 79 6.53 -36.79 6.67
N CYS A 80 6.77 -36.74 5.36
CA CYS A 80 7.83 -35.96 4.72
C CYS A 80 7.33 -34.63 4.12
N GLY A 81 6.02 -34.47 3.90
CA GLY A 81 5.46 -33.18 3.44
C GLY A 81 4.07 -33.27 2.80
N ILE A 82 3.68 -32.21 2.09
CA ILE A 82 2.46 -32.16 1.27
C ILE A 82 2.88 -32.07 -0.20
N GLU A 83 2.38 -33.01 -1.02
CA GLU A 83 2.58 -33.04 -2.46
C GLU A 83 1.28 -32.75 -3.21
N LEU A 84 1.40 -31.95 -4.25
CA LEU A 84 0.33 -31.60 -5.18
C LEU A 84 0.62 -32.22 -6.55
N GLU A 85 -0.24 -33.13 -6.99
CA GLU A 85 -0.18 -33.71 -8.33
C GLU A 85 -1.17 -32.97 -9.25
N SER A 86 -0.61 -32.32 -10.27
CA SER A 86 -1.37 -31.60 -11.30
C SER A 86 -2.37 -32.52 -12.00
N PRO A 87 -3.59 -32.06 -12.28
CA PRO A 87 -4.55 -32.83 -13.06
C PRO A 87 -3.99 -33.17 -14.46
N PRO A 88 -4.37 -34.31 -15.07
CA PRO A 88 -3.91 -34.68 -16.40
C PRO A 88 -4.44 -33.68 -17.45
N HIS A 89 -3.53 -33.17 -18.28
CA HIS A 89 -3.87 -32.27 -19.38
C HIS A 89 -4.80 -32.95 -20.40
N PRO A 90 -6.00 -32.42 -20.67
CA PRO A 90 -6.82 -32.94 -21.75
C PRO A 90 -6.13 -32.64 -23.09
N ARG A 91 -5.73 -33.68 -23.83
CA ARG A 91 -5.34 -33.54 -25.25
C ARG A 91 -6.61 -33.18 -26.04
N LEU A 92 -6.77 -31.90 -26.38
CA LEU A 92 -7.97 -31.39 -27.04
C LEU A 92 -8.01 -31.77 -28.53
N LYS A 93 -8.47 -32.99 -28.82
CA LYS A 93 -9.12 -33.32 -30.10
C LYS A 93 -10.45 -34.01 -29.79
N ALA A 94 -11.53 -33.23 -29.68
CA ALA A 94 -12.87 -33.80 -29.62
C ALA A 94 -13.20 -34.47 -30.96
N LYS A 95 -13.62 -35.75 -30.91
CA LYS A 95 -13.93 -36.56 -32.10
C LYS A 95 -15.40 -36.43 -32.56
N SER A 96 -16.28 -35.77 -31.78
CA SER A 96 -17.72 -35.63 -32.07
C SER A 96 -18.30 -34.27 -31.65
N VAL A 97 -19.49 -33.93 -32.16
CA VAL A 97 -20.24 -32.71 -31.80
C VAL A 97 -20.71 -32.74 -30.34
N ASP A 98 -21.12 -33.91 -29.84
CA ASP A 98 -21.53 -34.08 -28.43
C ASP A 98 -20.37 -33.83 -27.47
N ALA A 99 -19.16 -34.33 -27.77
CA ALA A 99 -17.97 -34.08 -26.97
C ALA A 99 -17.61 -32.58 -26.90
N VAL A 100 -17.87 -31.81 -27.97
CA VAL A 100 -17.72 -30.34 -27.96
C VAL A 100 -18.78 -29.70 -27.06
N ARG A 101 -20.04 -30.18 -27.08
CA ARG A 101 -21.10 -29.67 -26.21
C ARG A 101 -20.78 -29.92 -24.74
N GLU A 102 -20.42 -31.15 -24.38
CA GLU A 102 -20.03 -31.55 -23.02
C GLU A 102 -18.85 -30.72 -22.50
N SER A 103 -17.82 -30.51 -23.34
CA SER A 103 -16.69 -29.66 -22.98
C SER A 103 -17.11 -28.20 -22.69
N LYS A 104 -18.03 -27.63 -23.48
CA LYS A 104 -18.54 -26.28 -23.24
C LYS A 104 -19.40 -26.19 -21.98
N GLU A 105 -20.20 -27.21 -21.71
CA GLU A 105 -21.00 -27.32 -20.49
C GLU A 105 -20.12 -27.45 -19.24
N ALA A 106 -19.05 -28.25 -19.31
CA ALA A 106 -18.07 -28.36 -18.25
C ALA A 106 -17.43 -27.00 -17.91
N VAL A 107 -16.98 -26.24 -18.92
CA VAL A 107 -16.41 -24.89 -18.72
C VAL A 107 -17.44 -23.93 -18.09
N ARG A 108 -18.72 -24.01 -18.48
CA ARG A 108 -19.77 -23.19 -17.85
C ARG A 108 -20.00 -23.59 -16.40
N LYS A 109 -20.04 -24.88 -16.11
CA LYS A 109 -20.22 -25.42 -14.76
C LYS A 109 -19.09 -24.96 -13.84
N GLU A 110 -17.85 -24.92 -14.33
CA GLU A 110 -16.70 -24.38 -13.60
C GLU A 110 -16.83 -22.89 -13.25
N LEU A 111 -17.54 -22.09 -14.07
CA LEU A 111 -17.76 -20.66 -13.82
C LEU A 111 -19.01 -20.36 -12.99
N THR A 112 -19.89 -21.35 -12.79
CA THR A 112 -21.14 -21.20 -12.03
C THR A 112 -20.94 -20.64 -10.61
N PRO A 113 -19.94 -21.07 -9.81
CA PRO A 113 -19.75 -20.54 -8.46
C PRO A 113 -19.48 -19.03 -8.45
N ALA A 114 -18.64 -18.53 -9.37
CA ALA A 114 -18.34 -17.11 -9.47
C ALA A 114 -19.55 -16.29 -9.96
N LEU A 115 -20.37 -16.85 -10.85
CA LEU A 115 -21.64 -16.24 -11.27
C LEU A 115 -22.65 -16.20 -10.11
N ARG A 116 -22.77 -17.29 -9.34
CA ARG A 116 -23.62 -17.35 -8.14
C ARG A 116 -23.26 -16.26 -7.14
N GLN A 117 -21.97 -16.11 -6.86
CA GLN A 117 -21.49 -15.05 -5.98
C GLN A 117 -21.85 -13.66 -6.50
N GLN A 118 -21.66 -13.40 -7.80
CA GLN A 118 -22.02 -12.12 -8.42
C GLN A 118 -23.52 -11.82 -8.33
N PHE A 119 -24.38 -12.83 -8.53
CA PHE A 119 -25.83 -12.66 -8.48
C PHE A 119 -26.42 -12.76 -7.07
N ALA A 120 -25.64 -13.20 -6.08
CA ALA A 120 -26.02 -13.14 -4.67
C ALA A 120 -25.84 -11.73 -4.08
N ASP A 121 -25.14 -10.82 -4.76
CA ASP A 121 -24.99 -9.42 -4.35
C ASP A 121 -26.34 -8.68 -4.41
N PRO A 122 -26.86 -8.16 -3.28
CA PRO A 122 -28.11 -7.41 -3.25
C PRO A 122 -28.13 -6.23 -4.23
N LEU A 123 -27.00 -5.54 -4.45
CA LEU A 123 -26.93 -4.40 -5.35
C LEU A 123 -27.14 -4.82 -6.82
N VAL A 124 -26.65 -6.00 -7.19
CA VAL A 124 -26.84 -6.56 -8.53
C VAL A 124 -28.30 -6.99 -8.72
N GLN A 125 -28.89 -7.63 -7.73
CA GLN A 125 -30.31 -8.03 -7.76
C GLN A 125 -31.24 -6.81 -7.86
N ASP A 126 -30.99 -5.79 -7.06
CA ASP A 126 -31.75 -4.53 -7.06
C ASP A 126 -31.63 -3.81 -8.40
N PHE A 127 -30.43 -3.76 -8.98
CA PHE A 127 -30.21 -3.20 -10.32
C PHE A 127 -31.04 -3.93 -11.38
N ILE A 128 -30.98 -5.27 -11.43
CA ILE A 128 -31.71 -6.08 -12.42
C ILE A 128 -33.22 -5.84 -12.28
N ARG A 129 -33.74 -5.90 -11.05
CA ARG A 129 -35.17 -5.68 -10.78
C ARG A 129 -35.63 -4.28 -11.20
N ASN A 130 -34.85 -3.25 -10.90
CA ASN A 130 -35.18 -1.86 -11.27
C ASN A 130 -35.15 -1.62 -12.79
N MET A 131 -34.31 -2.36 -13.53
CA MET A 131 -34.25 -2.27 -14.99
C MET A 131 -35.46 -2.95 -15.65
N GLU A 132 -35.89 -4.10 -15.13
CA GLU A 132 -37.00 -4.88 -15.66
C GLU A 132 -38.37 -4.34 -15.24
N THR A 133 -38.47 -3.85 -14.01
CA THR A 133 -39.70 -3.33 -13.39
C THR A 133 -39.45 -1.96 -12.78
N PRO A 134 -39.38 -0.89 -13.60
CA PRO A 134 -39.20 0.47 -13.11
C PRO A 134 -40.31 0.86 -12.12
N THR A 135 -39.97 1.66 -11.12
CA THR A 135 -40.91 2.12 -10.08
C THR A 135 -42.06 2.94 -10.69
N LYS A 136 -43.27 2.78 -10.15
CA LYS A 136 -44.44 3.56 -10.60
C LYS A 136 -44.15 5.07 -10.48
N GLY A 137 -44.28 5.79 -11.59
CA GLY A 137 -43.97 7.23 -11.69
C GLY A 137 -42.57 7.55 -12.24
N ALA A 138 -41.68 6.56 -12.42
CA ALA A 138 -40.42 6.78 -13.10
C ALA A 138 -40.64 7.15 -14.58
N ARG A 139 -39.88 8.13 -15.09
CA ARG A 139 -39.89 8.50 -16.52
C ARG A 139 -39.26 7.44 -17.44
N ARG A 140 -38.76 6.33 -16.89
CA ARG A 140 -38.05 5.26 -17.60
C ARG A 140 -38.98 4.10 -17.89
N GLN A 141 -38.88 3.50 -19.08
CA GLN A 141 -39.61 2.29 -19.45
C GLN A 141 -38.79 1.04 -19.14
N SER A 142 -39.43 -0.13 -19.11
CA SER A 142 -38.76 -1.41 -18.85
C SER A 142 -37.70 -1.73 -19.91
N ILE A 143 -36.54 -2.23 -19.49
CA ILE A 143 -35.47 -2.72 -20.36
C ILE A 143 -35.94 -3.85 -21.29
N LEU A 144 -37.00 -4.58 -20.89
CA LEU A 144 -37.55 -5.71 -21.65
C LEU A 144 -38.09 -5.28 -23.02
N LYS A 145 -38.42 -4.00 -23.22
CA LYS A 145 -38.77 -3.45 -24.54
C LYS A 145 -37.61 -3.52 -25.55
N LEU A 146 -36.37 -3.65 -25.07
CA LEU A 146 -35.18 -3.80 -25.89
C LEU A 146 -34.82 -5.28 -26.14
N VAL A 147 -35.60 -6.23 -25.61
CA VAL A 147 -35.47 -7.67 -25.85
C VAL A 147 -36.48 -8.07 -26.93
N ALA A 148 -35.99 -8.57 -28.07
CA ALA A 148 -36.87 -8.96 -29.17
C ALA A 148 -37.58 -10.29 -28.90
N ASP A 149 -38.79 -10.43 -29.45
CA ASP A 149 -39.54 -11.69 -29.46
C ASP A 149 -39.21 -12.51 -30.72
N GLY A 150 -39.00 -13.82 -30.55
CA GLY A 150 -38.60 -14.70 -31.66
C GLY A 150 -39.69 -14.90 -32.71
N LYS A 151 -40.98 -14.88 -32.33
CA LYS A 151 -42.11 -14.98 -33.27
C LYS A 151 -42.23 -13.72 -34.11
N GLU A 152 -42.01 -12.56 -33.50
CA GLU A 152 -42.01 -11.26 -34.18
C GLU A 152 -40.93 -11.23 -35.28
N ILE A 153 -39.69 -11.58 -34.92
CA ILE A 153 -38.59 -11.67 -35.87
C ILE A 153 -38.85 -12.71 -36.97
N ALA A 154 -39.38 -13.88 -36.60
CA ALA A 154 -39.75 -14.92 -37.57
C ALA A 154 -40.81 -14.42 -38.57
N GLY A 155 -41.77 -13.61 -38.11
CA GLY A 155 -42.77 -12.95 -38.95
C GLY A 155 -42.15 -11.99 -39.96
N ARG A 156 -41.25 -11.10 -39.51
CA ARG A 156 -40.52 -10.16 -40.39
C ARG A 156 -39.71 -10.88 -41.46
N ILE A 157 -39.04 -11.97 -41.10
CA ILE A 157 -38.19 -12.74 -42.02
C ILE A 157 -39.00 -13.62 -42.98
N GLN A 158 -40.25 -13.96 -42.65
CA GLN A 158 -41.06 -14.90 -43.45
C GLN A 158 -41.21 -14.44 -44.91
N GLN A 159 -41.35 -13.13 -45.16
CA GLN A 159 -41.39 -12.57 -46.52
C GLN A 159 -40.12 -12.88 -47.32
N ALA A 160 -38.94 -12.74 -46.70
CA ALA A 160 -37.67 -13.08 -47.32
C ALA A 160 -37.47 -14.60 -47.55
N LYS A 161 -38.18 -15.45 -46.79
CA LYS A 161 -38.11 -16.90 -46.96
C LYS A 161 -38.87 -17.37 -48.21
N VAL A 162 -39.97 -16.70 -48.55
CA VAL A 162 -40.83 -17.03 -49.70
C VAL A 162 -40.49 -16.22 -50.96
N ALA A 163 -39.71 -15.15 -50.84
CA ALA A 163 -39.23 -14.34 -51.95
C ALA A 163 -38.28 -15.10 -52.89
N GLY A 164 -38.34 -14.79 -54.19
CA GLY A 164 -37.38 -15.25 -55.19
C GLY A 164 -35.97 -14.74 -54.95
N THR A 165 -34.97 -15.31 -55.62
CA THR A 165 -33.53 -15.03 -55.38
C THR A 165 -33.17 -13.55 -55.52
N GLU A 166 -33.83 -12.84 -56.45
CA GLU A 166 -33.58 -11.40 -56.72
C GLU A 166 -34.12 -10.50 -55.60
N ASP A 167 -35.37 -10.69 -55.17
CA ASP A 167 -36.02 -9.86 -54.13
C ASP A 167 -35.58 -10.19 -52.70
N LYS A 168 -34.99 -11.38 -52.50
CA LYS A 168 -34.63 -11.90 -51.18
C LYS A 168 -33.68 -10.98 -50.41
N ALA A 169 -32.73 -10.34 -51.09
CA ALA A 169 -31.80 -9.42 -50.46
C ALA A 169 -32.52 -8.18 -49.88
N ASP A 170 -33.47 -7.61 -50.66
CA ASP A 170 -34.23 -6.43 -50.26
C ASP A 170 -35.23 -6.75 -49.14
N CYS A 171 -35.89 -7.89 -49.21
CA CYS A 171 -36.74 -8.37 -48.11
C CYS A 171 -35.93 -8.53 -46.81
N LEU A 172 -34.70 -9.06 -46.86
CA LEU A 172 -33.85 -9.18 -45.68
C LEU A 172 -33.36 -7.83 -45.15
N ALA A 173 -33.07 -6.87 -46.04
CA ALA A 173 -32.69 -5.52 -45.66
C ALA A 173 -33.82 -4.76 -44.96
N LYS A 174 -35.09 -5.05 -45.30
CA LYS A 174 -36.27 -4.54 -44.59
C LYS A 174 -36.53 -5.28 -43.28
N ALA A 175 -36.28 -6.59 -43.23
CA ALA A 175 -36.60 -7.41 -42.06
C ALA A 175 -35.68 -7.14 -40.86
N ILE A 176 -34.38 -6.97 -41.08
CA ILE A 176 -33.39 -6.74 -40.01
C ILE A 176 -32.38 -5.66 -40.42
N GLN A 177 -32.31 -4.59 -39.63
CA GLN A 177 -31.52 -3.39 -39.88
C GLN A 177 -30.52 -3.09 -38.74
N PRO A 178 -29.45 -3.89 -38.60
CA PRO A 178 -28.40 -3.65 -37.64
C PRO A 178 -27.67 -2.32 -37.85
N TYR A 179 -27.43 -1.62 -36.75
CA TYR A 179 -26.49 -0.50 -36.66
C TYR A 179 -25.65 -0.58 -35.37
N LEU A 180 -24.50 0.09 -35.38
CA LEU A 180 -23.63 0.24 -34.21
C LEU A 180 -24.06 1.47 -33.39
N GLN A 181 -24.12 1.30 -32.07
CA GLN A 181 -24.34 2.40 -31.14
C GLN A 181 -23.24 2.39 -30.08
N LEU A 182 -22.40 3.42 -30.10
CA LEU A 182 -21.37 3.64 -29.08
C LEU A 182 -22.02 4.00 -27.74
N VAL A 183 -21.58 3.32 -26.69
CA VAL A 183 -21.97 3.64 -25.31
C VAL A 183 -20.96 4.69 -24.76
N PRO A 184 -21.43 5.73 -24.06
CA PRO A 184 -20.56 6.73 -23.41
C PRO A 184 -19.55 6.05 -22.46
N GLY A 185 -18.31 6.54 -22.48
CA GLY A 185 -17.24 6.05 -21.63
C GLY A 185 -17.16 6.80 -20.30
N GLU A 186 -16.16 6.47 -19.51
CA GLU A 186 -15.87 7.18 -18.27
C GLU A 186 -15.45 8.63 -18.55
N GLY A 187 -16.15 9.57 -17.91
CA GLY A 187 -15.99 11.02 -18.10
C GLY A 187 -16.78 11.61 -19.28
N ASP A 188 -17.47 10.80 -20.08
CA ASP A 188 -18.40 11.29 -21.11
C ASP A 188 -19.77 11.61 -20.47
N ASP A 189 -20.53 12.54 -21.05
CA ASP A 189 -21.90 12.84 -20.62
C ASP A 189 -22.82 11.61 -20.73
N VAL A 190 -23.73 11.47 -19.77
CA VAL A 190 -24.70 10.36 -19.75
C VAL A 190 -25.68 10.50 -20.93
N VAL A 191 -25.62 9.55 -21.86
CA VAL A 191 -26.59 9.44 -22.96
C VAL A 191 -27.71 8.49 -22.57
N LEU A 192 -28.96 8.96 -22.70
CA LEU A 192 -30.16 8.18 -22.47
C LEU A 192 -30.66 7.54 -23.76
N ASP A 193 -31.16 6.32 -23.67
CA ASP A 193 -31.86 5.65 -24.76
C ASP A 193 -33.13 6.40 -25.16
N GLU A 194 -33.38 6.48 -26.47
CA GLU A 194 -34.50 7.21 -27.07
C GLU A 194 -35.86 6.63 -26.64
N PHE A 195 -35.98 5.30 -26.59
CA PHE A 195 -37.26 4.62 -26.37
C PHE A 195 -37.55 4.39 -24.87
N THR A 196 -36.53 4.04 -24.09
CA THR A 196 -36.68 3.64 -22.69
C THR A 196 -36.23 4.70 -21.69
N ARG A 197 -35.47 5.71 -22.12
CA ARG A 197 -34.85 6.73 -21.26
C ARG A 197 -33.90 6.15 -20.20
N ILE A 198 -33.42 4.92 -20.41
CA ILE A 198 -32.40 4.27 -19.59
C ILE A 198 -31.02 4.73 -20.09
N PRO A 199 -30.05 5.01 -19.20
CA PRO A 199 -28.67 5.27 -19.62
C PRO A 199 -28.08 4.13 -20.46
N LEU A 200 -27.42 4.44 -21.57
CA LEU A 200 -26.84 3.42 -22.47
C LEU A 200 -25.84 2.49 -21.75
N GLY A 201 -25.10 3.00 -20.77
CA GLY A 201 -24.19 2.21 -19.93
C GLY A 201 -24.91 1.15 -19.09
N ASP A 202 -26.09 1.48 -18.56
CA ASP A 202 -26.92 0.54 -17.80
C ASP A 202 -27.54 -0.53 -18.72
N ILE A 203 -27.95 -0.15 -19.94
CA ILE A 203 -28.42 -1.10 -20.96
C ILE A 203 -27.32 -2.12 -21.27
N TRP A 204 -26.10 -1.63 -21.55
CA TRP A 204 -24.96 -2.51 -21.83
C TRP A 204 -24.65 -3.42 -20.64
N ARG A 205 -24.64 -2.89 -19.41
CA ARG A 205 -24.42 -3.66 -18.17
C ARG A 205 -25.46 -4.75 -17.97
N TYR A 206 -26.74 -4.45 -18.18
CA TYR A 206 -27.82 -5.42 -18.06
C TYR A 206 -27.63 -6.61 -19.02
N PHE A 207 -27.37 -6.33 -20.31
CA PHE A 207 -27.09 -7.40 -21.28
C PHE A 207 -25.78 -8.13 -20.98
N ARG A 208 -24.75 -7.45 -20.45
CA ARG A 208 -23.48 -8.09 -20.08
C ARG A 208 -23.66 -9.16 -19.00
N TYR A 209 -24.66 -9.06 -18.14
CA TYR A 209 -24.97 -10.11 -17.15
C TYR A 209 -25.49 -11.41 -17.75
N THR A 210 -25.80 -11.48 -19.06
CA THR A 210 -26.17 -12.76 -19.70
C THR A 210 -24.96 -13.63 -20.10
N TRP A 211 -23.73 -13.14 -19.93
CA TRP A 211 -22.52 -13.88 -20.32
C TRP A 211 -22.08 -14.88 -19.25
N ALA A 212 -21.47 -15.99 -19.69
CA ALA A 212 -20.97 -17.04 -18.80
C ALA A 212 -19.73 -16.63 -17.98
N ILE A 213 -19.03 -15.55 -18.37
CA ILE A 213 -17.89 -15.03 -17.61
C ILE A 213 -18.40 -13.90 -16.70
N PRO A 214 -18.14 -13.94 -15.39
CA PRO A 214 -18.46 -12.83 -14.48
C PRO A 214 -17.95 -11.48 -14.98
N GLN A 215 -18.67 -10.42 -14.68
CA GLN A 215 -18.27 -9.06 -15.03
C GLN A 215 -17.23 -8.56 -14.02
N THR A 216 -16.06 -8.17 -14.52
CA THR A 216 -15.00 -7.53 -13.72
C THR A 216 -14.58 -6.24 -14.40
N GLY A 217 -14.23 -5.23 -13.61
CA GLY A 217 -13.68 -3.98 -14.13
C GLY A 217 -12.31 -4.22 -14.78
N ILE A 218 -12.13 -3.78 -16.02
CA ILE A 218 -10.84 -3.84 -16.73
C ILE A 218 -10.30 -2.42 -16.81
N PRO A 219 -9.14 -2.13 -16.19
CA PRO A 219 -8.57 -0.78 -16.23
C PRO A 219 -8.04 -0.43 -17.62
N GLY A 220 -8.03 0.86 -17.95
CA GLY A 220 -7.48 1.39 -19.20
C GLY A 220 -8.56 1.80 -20.20
N ARG A 221 -8.21 1.88 -21.49
CA ARG A 221 -9.15 2.33 -22.53
C ARG A 221 -10.20 1.26 -22.77
N GLN A 222 -11.46 1.67 -22.80
CA GLN A 222 -12.59 0.80 -23.09
C GLN A 222 -13.53 1.43 -24.11
N MET A 223 -14.07 0.60 -25.00
CA MET A 223 -15.14 0.96 -25.94
C MET A 223 -16.25 -0.07 -25.82
N PHE A 224 -17.45 0.37 -25.46
CA PHE A 224 -18.62 -0.47 -25.34
C PHE A 224 -19.60 -0.14 -26.46
N TYR A 225 -20.14 -1.18 -27.09
CA TYR A 225 -21.07 -1.03 -28.21
C TYR A 225 -22.33 -1.88 -27.98
N LEU A 226 -23.47 -1.29 -28.33
CA LEU A 226 -24.70 -2.00 -28.60
C LEU A 226 -24.82 -2.19 -30.12
N VAL A 227 -25.20 -3.38 -30.56
CA VAL A 227 -25.63 -3.64 -31.94
C VAL A 227 -27.15 -3.74 -31.91
N ARG A 228 -27.84 -2.85 -32.61
CA ARG A 228 -29.31 -2.70 -32.51
C ARG A 228 -30.00 -2.90 -33.83
N ASP A 229 -31.22 -3.42 -33.79
CA ASP A 229 -32.05 -3.68 -34.96
C ASP A 229 -33.06 -2.54 -35.18
N ALA A 230 -32.80 -1.63 -36.11
CA ALA A 230 -33.70 -0.51 -36.42
C ALA A 230 -35.08 -0.96 -36.97
N ALA A 231 -35.21 -2.20 -37.45
CA ALA A 231 -36.49 -2.72 -37.92
C ALA A 231 -37.43 -3.15 -36.78
N HIS A 232 -36.94 -3.24 -35.53
CA HIS A 232 -37.76 -3.48 -34.35
C HIS A 232 -38.28 -2.16 -33.78
N SER A 233 -39.53 -2.10 -33.29
CA SER A 233 -40.21 -0.86 -32.86
C SER A 233 -39.46 -0.03 -31.81
N CYS A 234 -38.73 -0.67 -30.89
CA CYS A 234 -37.90 -0.01 -29.87
C CYS A 234 -36.38 -0.19 -30.11
N HIS A 235 -35.99 -0.53 -31.34
CA HIS A 235 -34.62 -0.86 -31.73
C HIS A 235 -33.99 -1.90 -30.80
N ALA A 236 -34.47 -3.14 -30.81
CA ALA A 236 -34.01 -4.18 -29.89
C ALA A 236 -32.49 -4.41 -29.97
N VAL A 237 -31.88 -4.78 -28.85
CA VAL A 237 -30.44 -5.08 -28.79
C VAL A 237 -30.20 -6.48 -29.38
N MET A 238 -29.51 -6.52 -30.52
CA MET A 238 -29.13 -7.75 -31.23
C MET A 238 -27.89 -8.40 -30.62
N GLY A 239 -27.01 -7.59 -30.05
CA GLY A 239 -25.70 -8.01 -29.58
C GLY A 239 -25.00 -6.88 -28.84
N ILE A 240 -23.96 -7.24 -28.08
CA ILE A 240 -23.08 -6.28 -27.46
C ILE A 240 -21.62 -6.63 -27.75
N ALA A 241 -20.78 -5.61 -27.77
CA ALA A 241 -19.34 -5.78 -27.85
C ALA A 241 -18.61 -4.87 -26.85
N ALA A 242 -17.42 -5.29 -26.43
CA ALA A 242 -16.47 -4.50 -25.70
C ALA A 242 -15.07 -4.68 -26.28
N LEU A 243 -14.39 -3.56 -26.51
CA LEU A 243 -12.96 -3.51 -26.77
C LEU A 243 -12.28 -2.91 -25.55
N SER A 244 -11.14 -3.48 -25.14
CA SER A 244 -10.35 -2.97 -24.01
C SER A 244 -8.86 -3.04 -24.33
N ASN A 245 -8.02 -2.36 -23.55
CA ASN A 245 -6.58 -2.57 -23.62
C ASN A 245 -6.25 -4.07 -23.50
N THR A 246 -5.37 -4.57 -24.36
CA THR A 246 -4.92 -5.96 -24.29
C THR A 246 -3.89 -6.17 -23.19
N SER A 247 -3.77 -7.41 -22.69
CA SER A 247 -2.71 -7.79 -21.74
C SER A 247 -1.31 -7.44 -22.28
N LEU A 248 -0.45 -6.83 -21.45
CA LEU A 248 0.94 -6.53 -21.82
C LEU A 248 1.75 -7.78 -22.15
N VAL A 249 1.41 -8.93 -21.57
CA VAL A 249 2.14 -10.20 -21.76
C VAL A 249 1.23 -11.20 -22.44
N SER A 250 1.55 -11.54 -23.69
CA SER A 250 0.90 -12.61 -24.44
C SER A 250 1.90 -13.17 -25.45
N PRO A 251 2.67 -14.23 -25.10
CA PRO A 251 3.70 -14.77 -25.98
C PRO A 251 3.18 -15.13 -27.38
N ILE A 252 1.95 -15.63 -27.46
CA ILE A 252 1.29 -16.03 -28.72
C ILE A 252 1.09 -14.82 -29.64
N ARG A 253 0.48 -13.74 -29.14
CA ARG A 253 0.31 -12.50 -29.90
C ARG A 253 1.65 -11.87 -30.24
N ASP A 254 2.53 -11.77 -29.26
CA ASP A 254 3.81 -11.10 -29.41
C ASP A 254 4.66 -11.80 -30.48
N ASN A 255 4.65 -13.14 -30.53
CA ASN A 255 5.29 -13.92 -31.59
C ASN A 255 4.60 -13.74 -32.95
N ALA A 256 3.26 -13.68 -32.98
CA ALA A 256 2.49 -13.47 -34.20
C ALA A 256 2.72 -12.08 -34.85
N ILE A 257 2.96 -11.04 -34.04
CA ILE A 257 3.31 -9.69 -34.50
C ILE A 257 4.81 -9.60 -34.84
N GLY A 258 5.66 -10.33 -34.11
CA GLY A 258 7.12 -10.29 -34.26
C GLY A 258 7.83 -9.42 -33.22
N TRP A 259 7.24 -9.27 -32.03
CA TRP A 259 7.86 -8.60 -30.88
C TRP A 259 8.72 -9.53 -30.01
N THR A 260 8.82 -10.82 -30.34
CA THR A 260 9.64 -11.78 -29.58
C THR A 260 11.03 -11.93 -30.16
N LEU A 261 12.01 -12.12 -29.26
CA LEU A 261 13.38 -12.48 -29.63
C LEU A 261 13.41 -13.69 -30.57
N GLU A 262 12.65 -14.75 -30.25
CA GLU A 262 12.59 -15.97 -31.06
C GLU A 262 12.23 -15.67 -32.53
N LYS A 263 11.20 -14.84 -32.76
CA LYS A 263 10.74 -14.51 -34.11
C LYS A 263 11.76 -13.66 -34.86
N PHE A 264 12.33 -12.68 -34.17
CA PHE A 264 13.32 -11.78 -34.74
C PHE A 264 14.63 -12.51 -35.08
N SER A 265 15.13 -13.34 -34.17
CA SER A 265 16.29 -14.19 -34.40
C SER A 265 16.08 -15.14 -35.59
N LEU A 266 14.87 -15.66 -35.79
CA LEU A 266 14.56 -16.47 -36.97
C LEU A 266 14.64 -15.65 -38.27
N GLN A 267 14.21 -14.39 -38.26
CA GLN A 267 14.30 -13.50 -39.43
C GLN A 267 15.76 -13.17 -39.75
N MET A 268 16.57 -12.84 -38.75
CA MET A 268 18.01 -12.62 -38.94
C MET A 268 18.73 -13.89 -39.40
N SER A 269 18.38 -15.05 -38.83
CA SER A 269 18.96 -16.35 -39.26
C SER A 269 18.68 -16.63 -40.74
N LYS A 270 17.47 -16.30 -41.22
CA LYS A 270 17.13 -16.45 -42.65
C LYS A 270 17.92 -15.49 -43.55
N ALA A 271 18.09 -14.24 -43.13
CA ALA A 271 18.90 -13.26 -43.86
C ALA A 271 20.37 -13.70 -43.94
N ALA A 272 20.92 -14.23 -42.83
CA ALA A 272 22.27 -14.78 -42.78
C ALA A 272 22.42 -16.00 -43.71
N GLN A 273 21.46 -16.94 -43.70
CA GLN A 273 21.45 -18.08 -44.63
C GLN A 273 21.35 -17.65 -46.10
N GLY A 274 20.65 -16.55 -46.38
CA GLY A 274 20.57 -15.93 -47.70
C GLY A 274 21.79 -15.09 -48.10
N ASN A 275 22.81 -14.99 -47.23
CA ASN A 275 23.99 -14.16 -47.40
C ASN A 275 23.68 -12.66 -47.62
N ASP A 276 22.59 -12.16 -47.02
CA ASP A 276 22.11 -10.78 -47.19
C ASP A 276 22.62 -9.86 -46.06
N GLY A 277 23.88 -9.43 -46.18
CA GLY A 277 24.51 -8.52 -45.21
C GLY A 277 23.84 -7.14 -45.13
N ILE A 278 23.21 -6.68 -46.21
CA ILE A 278 22.51 -5.38 -46.25
C ILE A 278 21.25 -5.45 -45.38
N LEU A 279 20.47 -6.53 -45.51
CA LEU A 279 19.29 -6.74 -44.68
C LEU A 279 19.66 -6.90 -43.20
N LEU A 280 20.75 -7.62 -42.89
CA LEU A 280 21.26 -7.76 -41.52
C LEU A 280 21.69 -6.41 -40.92
N ALA A 281 22.40 -5.58 -41.68
CA ALA A 281 22.75 -4.22 -41.25
C ALA A 281 21.48 -3.38 -40.99
N SER A 282 20.47 -3.46 -41.85
CA SER A 282 19.21 -2.75 -41.65
C SER A 282 18.46 -3.17 -40.37
N TYR A 283 18.59 -4.43 -39.94
CA TYR A 283 18.05 -4.89 -38.66
C TYR A 283 18.79 -4.29 -37.47
N CYS A 284 20.11 -4.09 -37.56
CA CYS A 284 20.89 -3.41 -36.53
C CYS A 284 20.47 -1.94 -36.41
N ASP A 285 20.34 -1.25 -37.54
CA ASP A 285 19.86 0.14 -37.60
C ASP A 285 18.44 0.28 -37.05
N TYR A 286 17.57 -0.68 -37.37
CA TYR A 286 16.23 -0.77 -36.83
C TYR A 286 16.24 -0.86 -35.30
N LEU A 287 17.05 -1.75 -34.71
CA LEU A 287 17.14 -1.91 -33.25
C LEU A 287 17.68 -0.63 -32.56
N ASP A 288 18.71 0.01 -33.10
CA ASP A 288 19.24 1.27 -32.54
C ASP A 288 18.20 2.39 -32.65
N ARG A 289 17.46 2.48 -33.77
CA ARG A 289 16.36 3.44 -33.93
C ARG A 289 15.24 3.23 -32.92
N LEU A 290 14.89 1.98 -32.60
CA LEU A 290 13.90 1.69 -31.55
C LEU A 290 14.36 2.22 -30.19
N ILE A 291 15.62 1.94 -29.81
CA ILE A 291 16.18 2.42 -28.54
C ILE A 291 16.27 3.94 -28.51
N SER A 292 16.70 4.56 -29.61
CA SER A 292 16.78 6.01 -29.76
C SER A 292 15.42 6.68 -29.61
N SER A 293 14.38 6.12 -30.22
CA SER A 293 13.00 6.60 -30.07
C SER A 293 12.51 6.44 -28.63
N ALA A 294 12.82 5.33 -27.96
CA ALA A 294 12.43 5.10 -26.57
C ALA A 294 13.11 6.07 -25.59
N LEU A 295 14.41 6.34 -25.76
CA LEU A 295 15.16 7.27 -24.91
C LEU A 295 14.70 8.71 -25.06
N ALA A 296 14.29 9.14 -26.25
CA ALA A 296 13.75 10.47 -26.50
C ALA A 296 12.42 10.74 -25.74
N GLU A 297 11.74 9.69 -25.29
CA GLU A 297 10.49 9.77 -24.55
C GLU A 297 10.66 9.77 -23.03
N ILE A 298 11.90 9.87 -22.53
CA ILE A 298 12.22 9.90 -21.10
C ILE A 298 12.94 11.20 -20.77
N ASN A 299 12.54 11.88 -19.68
CA ASN A 299 13.19 13.10 -19.25
C ASN A 299 14.57 12.81 -18.60
N PRO A 300 15.69 13.32 -19.14
CA PRO A 300 17.02 13.05 -18.62
C PRO A 300 17.44 13.94 -17.44
N LYS A 301 16.68 15.02 -17.15
CA LYS A 301 17.06 16.05 -16.17
C LYS A 301 17.33 15.44 -14.80
N GLU A 302 18.45 15.85 -14.19
CA GLU A 302 18.94 15.39 -12.87
C GLU A 302 19.27 13.89 -12.77
N LEU A 303 19.27 13.15 -13.89
CA LEU A 303 19.65 11.73 -13.94
C LEU A 303 20.90 11.46 -14.80
N ILE A 304 20.95 12.04 -16.00
CA ILE A 304 21.97 11.74 -17.00
C ILE A 304 22.22 12.93 -17.92
N HIS A 305 23.47 13.14 -18.31
CA HIS A 305 23.88 14.20 -19.24
C HIS A 305 23.71 13.74 -20.71
N PRO A 306 23.34 14.62 -21.67
CA PRO A 306 23.17 14.23 -23.09
C PRO A 306 24.35 13.48 -23.70
N LYS A 307 25.59 13.87 -23.36
CA LYS A 307 26.82 13.18 -23.79
C LYS A 307 26.88 11.71 -23.34
N GLU A 308 26.39 11.42 -22.14
CA GLU A 308 26.36 10.06 -21.57
C GLU A 308 25.26 9.20 -22.24
N ILE A 309 24.22 9.82 -22.82
CA ILE A 309 23.18 9.12 -23.60
C ILE A 309 23.73 8.70 -24.96
N GLU A 310 24.49 9.60 -25.60
CA GLU A 310 25.11 9.38 -26.91
C GLU A 310 26.22 8.33 -26.83
N HIS A 311 27.04 8.41 -25.78
CA HIS A 311 28.19 7.54 -25.51
C HIS A 311 28.05 6.89 -24.12
N PRO A 312 27.21 5.86 -23.96
CA PRO A 312 27.02 5.21 -22.67
C PRO A 312 28.27 4.42 -22.24
N SER A 313 28.51 4.37 -20.93
CA SER A 313 29.52 3.51 -20.30
C SER A 313 28.90 2.62 -19.22
N GLU A 314 29.59 1.55 -18.86
CA GLU A 314 29.18 0.66 -17.75
C GLU A 314 29.01 1.44 -16.44
N ASP A 315 29.86 2.43 -16.17
CA ASP A 315 29.79 3.27 -14.97
C ASP A 315 28.50 4.10 -14.91
N VAL A 316 28.09 4.69 -16.04
CA VAL A 316 26.84 5.45 -16.15
C VAL A 316 25.64 4.52 -15.91
N ILE A 317 25.66 3.32 -16.48
CA ILE A 317 24.60 2.33 -16.32
C ILE A 317 24.50 1.89 -14.85
N ALA A 318 25.63 1.55 -14.21
CA ALA A 318 25.69 1.17 -12.80
C ALA A 318 25.25 2.31 -11.87
N ARG A 319 25.59 3.57 -12.20
CA ARG A 319 25.08 4.76 -11.48
C ARG A 319 23.56 4.86 -11.57
N LEU A 320 22.98 4.69 -12.75
CA LEU A 320 21.52 4.74 -12.94
C LEU A 320 20.79 3.59 -12.24
N GLN A 321 21.35 2.39 -12.24
CA GLN A 321 20.80 1.25 -11.48
C GLN A 321 20.79 1.52 -9.98
N ARG A 322 21.89 2.07 -9.42
CA ARG A 322 21.95 2.50 -8.02
C ARG A 322 20.93 3.58 -7.70
N ARG A 323 20.77 4.58 -8.56
CA ARG A 323 19.71 5.61 -8.43
C ARG A 323 18.31 5.00 -8.43
N ALA A 324 18.04 4.02 -9.31
CA ALA A 324 16.75 3.34 -9.33
C ALA A 324 16.44 2.60 -8.02
N ALA A 325 17.44 1.95 -7.41
CA ALA A 325 17.32 1.31 -6.11
C ALA A 325 17.14 2.34 -4.97
N GLU A 326 17.90 3.44 -4.99
CA GLU A 326 17.75 4.55 -4.05
C GLU A 326 16.32 5.11 -4.04
N PHE A 327 15.76 5.42 -5.21
CA PHE A 327 14.38 5.89 -5.32
C PHE A 327 13.34 4.83 -4.92
N ALA A 328 13.65 3.54 -5.07
CA ALA A 328 12.77 2.48 -4.59
C ALA A 328 12.68 2.48 -3.05
N GLY A 329 13.82 2.58 -2.36
CA GLY A 329 13.87 2.66 -0.90
C GLY A 329 13.16 3.91 -0.38
N LYS A 330 13.44 5.08 -0.96
CA LYS A 330 12.76 6.35 -0.58
C LYS A 330 11.25 6.33 -0.82
N ARG A 331 10.80 5.64 -1.87
CA ARG A 331 9.36 5.42 -2.11
C ARG A 331 8.77 4.53 -1.02
N GLU A 332 9.44 3.47 -0.64
CA GLU A 332 8.96 2.56 0.42
C GLU A 332 8.81 3.29 1.74
N GLU A 333 9.80 4.09 2.12
CA GLU A 333 9.75 4.97 3.29
C GLU A 333 8.54 5.93 3.22
N ALA A 334 8.37 6.63 2.09
CA ALA A 334 7.21 7.51 1.90
C ALA A 334 5.86 6.76 1.98
N LEU A 335 5.80 5.49 1.57
CA LEU A 335 4.59 4.67 1.69
C LEU A 335 4.34 4.14 3.09
N ARG A 336 5.39 3.86 3.86
CA ARG A 336 5.26 3.54 5.29
C ARG A 336 4.66 4.72 6.03
N GLU A 337 5.16 5.93 5.76
CA GLU A 337 4.58 7.17 6.30
C GLU A 337 3.11 7.34 5.89
N VAL A 338 2.73 7.06 4.63
CA VAL A 338 1.31 7.07 4.21
C VAL A 338 0.47 6.03 4.98
N ALA A 339 1.01 4.82 5.17
CA ALA A 339 0.31 3.72 5.84
C ALA A 339 0.15 3.97 7.34
N GLU A 340 1.18 4.49 8.00
CA GLU A 340 1.17 4.88 9.41
C GLU A 340 0.17 6.03 9.65
N ALA A 341 0.15 7.05 8.77
CA ALA A 341 -0.84 8.13 8.85
C ALA A 341 -2.28 7.62 8.68
N ALA A 342 -2.49 6.66 7.77
CA ALA A 342 -3.80 6.05 7.55
C ALA A 342 -4.24 5.14 8.71
N ALA A 343 -3.32 4.42 9.34
CA ALA A 343 -3.59 3.53 10.47
C ALA A 343 -3.82 4.28 11.78
N ALA A 344 -3.14 5.40 11.99
CA ALA A 344 -3.25 6.18 13.21
C ALA A 344 -4.52 7.05 13.27
N GLY A 345 -5.24 7.26 12.16
CA GLY A 345 -6.33 8.25 12.10
C GLY A 345 -5.85 9.69 12.39
N VAL A 346 -4.53 9.90 12.44
CA VAL A 346 -3.86 11.12 12.86
C VAL A 346 -2.93 11.52 11.70
N PRO A 347 -2.95 12.79 11.25
CA PRO A 347 -1.93 13.29 10.33
C PRO A 347 -0.56 13.16 11.00
N LEU A 348 0.34 12.37 10.40
CA LEU A 348 1.70 12.18 10.92
C LEU A 348 2.43 13.51 11.01
N THR A 349 3.14 13.66 12.12
CA THR A 349 4.06 14.75 12.43
C THR A 349 5.26 14.69 11.51
N LEU A 350 5.42 15.70 10.65
CA LEU A 350 6.66 16.01 9.98
C LEU A 350 7.72 16.33 11.05
N ASN A 351 8.66 15.41 11.30
CA ASN A 351 9.93 15.79 11.92
C ASN A 351 10.70 16.62 10.89
N GLU A 352 10.69 17.94 11.04
CA GLU A 352 11.26 18.89 10.07
C GLU A 352 12.78 18.78 9.88
N THR A 353 13.47 18.00 10.71
CA THR A 353 14.90 17.70 10.54
C THR A 353 15.23 16.82 9.33
N GLU A 354 14.24 16.30 8.58
CA GLU A 354 14.47 15.51 7.35
C GLU A 354 14.05 16.20 6.05
N LEU A 355 13.72 17.50 6.09
CA LEU A 355 13.47 18.28 4.87
C LEU A 355 14.76 18.95 4.36
N ARG A 356 15.68 18.14 3.84
CA ARG A 356 16.60 18.63 2.80
C ARG A 356 15.97 18.34 1.44
N ASP A 357 15.98 19.35 0.58
CA ASP A 357 15.54 19.32 -0.80
C ASP A 357 16.13 18.08 -1.50
N TYR A 358 15.36 17.00 -1.59
CA TYR A 358 15.84 15.79 -2.22
C TYR A 358 16.06 16.14 -3.69
N GLY A 359 17.27 15.94 -4.21
CA GLY A 359 17.57 16.04 -5.64
C GLY A 359 16.82 14.97 -6.45
N VAL A 360 15.50 15.09 -6.51
CA VAL A 360 14.58 14.17 -7.19
C VAL A 360 14.34 14.72 -8.58
N PRO A 361 14.50 13.89 -9.62
CA PRO A 361 14.20 14.27 -10.99
C PRO A 361 12.82 14.92 -11.08
N PRO A 362 12.66 16.04 -11.80
CA PRO A 362 11.45 16.84 -11.73
C PRO A 362 10.25 16.08 -12.27
N VAL A 363 9.16 16.11 -11.52
CA VAL A 363 7.84 15.60 -11.91
C VAL A 363 6.80 16.66 -11.54
N SER A 364 6.17 17.27 -12.55
CA SER A 364 5.16 18.30 -12.33
C SER A 364 3.89 17.70 -11.72
N LEU A 365 3.18 18.51 -10.93
CA LEU A 365 1.90 18.11 -10.35
C LEU A 365 0.87 17.84 -11.44
N GLU A 366 0.82 18.68 -12.48
CA GLU A 366 -0.08 18.52 -13.64
C GLU A 366 0.02 17.11 -14.26
N VAL A 367 1.23 16.60 -14.44
CA VAL A 367 1.46 15.27 -15.04
C VAL A 367 1.09 14.15 -14.07
N LEU A 368 1.23 14.34 -12.75
CA LEU A 368 0.71 13.41 -11.76
C LEU A 368 -0.83 13.40 -11.78
N GLU A 369 -1.46 14.56 -11.89
CA GLU A 369 -2.92 14.71 -11.86
C GLU A 369 -3.64 14.05 -13.04
N LEU A 370 -2.93 13.75 -14.14
CA LEU A 370 -3.45 12.93 -15.25
C LEU A 370 -4.00 11.55 -14.81
N GLU A 371 -3.60 11.05 -13.63
CA GLU A 371 -4.17 9.84 -13.01
C GLU A 371 -5.60 10.02 -12.48
N GLY A 372 -6.18 11.22 -12.57
CA GLY A 372 -7.49 11.56 -12.01
C GLY A 372 -7.45 11.79 -10.50
N LYS A 373 -6.25 11.96 -9.93
CA LYS A 373 -6.01 12.15 -8.48
C LYS A 373 -5.27 13.46 -8.25
N LYS A 374 -5.83 14.33 -7.40
CA LYS A 374 -5.17 15.56 -6.96
C LYS A 374 -3.79 15.26 -6.39
N ALA A 375 -2.80 16.06 -6.79
CA ALA A 375 -1.44 15.95 -6.29
C ALA A 375 -1.15 17.18 -5.41
N LEU A 376 -1.09 16.99 -4.09
CA LEU A 376 -0.70 18.03 -3.15
C LEU A 376 0.83 18.11 -3.13
N GLU A 377 1.41 19.30 -3.24
CA GLU A 377 2.84 19.52 -3.51
C GLU A 377 3.80 18.83 -2.53
N ASP A 378 3.34 18.61 -1.29
CA ASP A 378 4.12 18.09 -0.17
C ASP A 378 3.44 16.94 0.60
N SER A 379 2.53 16.20 -0.02
CA SER A 379 2.00 14.99 0.62
C SER A 379 2.97 13.81 0.48
N HIS A 380 3.04 12.94 1.49
CA HIS A 380 3.77 11.67 1.42
C HIS A 380 3.31 10.83 0.20
N GLU A 381 2.04 10.93 -0.18
CA GLU A 381 1.50 10.32 -1.40
C GLU A 381 2.14 10.90 -2.67
N THR A 382 2.22 12.22 -2.81
CA THR A 382 2.89 12.87 -3.94
C THR A 382 4.39 12.56 -3.94
N ARG A 383 5.04 12.53 -2.77
CA ARG A 383 6.44 12.15 -2.62
C ARG A 383 6.68 10.71 -3.09
N ALA A 384 5.85 9.76 -2.67
CA ALA A 384 5.90 8.37 -3.12
C ALA A 384 5.70 8.26 -4.64
N ARG A 385 4.77 9.05 -5.22
CA ARG A 385 4.54 9.11 -6.68
C ARG A 385 5.74 9.68 -7.43
N ARG A 386 6.36 10.76 -6.94
CA ARG A 386 7.58 11.35 -7.53
C ARG A 386 8.74 10.35 -7.50
N PHE A 387 8.97 9.67 -6.37
CA PHE A 387 9.99 8.62 -6.27
C PHE A 387 9.71 7.42 -7.18
N LEU A 388 8.45 7.03 -7.36
CA LEU A 388 8.08 6.00 -8.34
C LEU A 388 8.48 6.39 -9.76
N VAL A 389 8.20 7.63 -10.17
CA VAL A 389 8.54 8.13 -11.50
C VAL A 389 10.07 8.22 -11.66
N ALA A 390 10.77 8.76 -10.66
CA ALA A 390 12.24 8.84 -10.66
C ALA A 390 12.89 7.45 -10.78
N LYS A 391 12.42 6.47 -10.00
CA LYS A 391 12.81 5.05 -10.11
C LYS A 391 12.61 4.54 -11.54
N LYS A 392 11.42 4.71 -12.10
CA LYS A 392 11.08 4.21 -13.45
C LYS A 392 11.97 4.84 -14.51
N ARG A 393 12.24 6.15 -14.46
CA ARG A 393 13.13 6.83 -15.39
C ARG A 393 14.57 6.30 -15.30
N ALA A 394 15.13 6.24 -14.08
CA ALA A 394 16.49 5.77 -13.87
C ALA A 394 16.66 4.31 -14.34
N PHE A 395 15.70 3.44 -14.00
CA PHE A 395 15.69 2.05 -14.44
C PHE A 395 15.61 1.93 -15.97
N GLU A 396 14.71 2.67 -16.61
CA GLU A 396 14.50 2.56 -18.06
C GLU A 396 15.70 3.13 -18.85
N PHE A 397 16.31 4.23 -18.38
CA PHE A 397 17.58 4.70 -18.94
C PHE A 397 18.68 3.65 -18.83
N ALA A 398 18.89 3.06 -17.64
CA ALA A 398 19.90 2.03 -17.46
C ALA A 398 19.68 0.84 -18.41
N ARG A 399 18.43 0.37 -18.49
CA ARG A 399 18.02 -0.75 -19.34
C ARG A 399 18.28 -0.48 -20.82
N LEU A 400 17.85 0.66 -21.33
CA LEU A 400 17.98 1.04 -22.74
C LEU A 400 19.43 1.34 -23.14
N LEU A 401 20.20 2.03 -22.28
CA LEU A 401 21.60 2.34 -22.55
C LEU A 401 22.49 1.10 -22.50
N LYS A 402 22.22 0.16 -21.58
CA LYS A 402 22.89 -1.15 -21.57
C LYS A 402 22.63 -1.91 -22.86
N ALA A 403 21.38 -1.94 -23.33
CA ALA A 403 21.04 -2.59 -24.60
C ALA A 403 21.76 -1.92 -25.79
N ARG A 404 21.80 -0.59 -25.84
CA ARG A 404 22.53 0.16 -26.89
C ARG A 404 24.03 -0.17 -26.89
N LEU A 405 24.67 -0.17 -25.71
CA LEU A 405 26.09 -0.47 -25.58
C LEU A 405 26.41 -1.85 -26.17
N VAL A 406 25.69 -2.87 -25.72
CA VAL A 406 25.86 -4.26 -26.19
C VAL A 406 25.58 -4.41 -27.69
N LEU A 407 24.53 -3.76 -28.20
CA LEU A 407 24.21 -3.82 -29.64
C LEU A 407 25.30 -3.16 -30.50
N ARG A 408 25.86 -2.03 -30.06
CA ARG A 408 26.93 -1.33 -30.79
C ARG A 408 28.22 -2.14 -30.81
N GLU A 409 28.60 -2.73 -29.67
CA GLU A 409 29.77 -3.62 -29.56
C GLU A 409 29.68 -4.83 -30.50
N ASN A 410 28.46 -5.35 -30.72
CA ASN A 410 28.23 -6.54 -31.53
C ASN A 410 27.71 -6.24 -32.96
N SER A 411 27.58 -4.97 -33.35
CA SER A 411 26.96 -4.54 -34.60
C SER A 411 27.61 -5.15 -35.85
N VAL A 412 28.95 -5.14 -35.92
CA VAL A 412 29.71 -5.72 -37.05
C VAL A 412 29.49 -7.23 -37.15
N MET A 413 29.45 -7.92 -36.01
CA MET A 413 29.24 -9.37 -35.97
C MET A 413 27.81 -9.76 -36.37
N LEU A 414 26.82 -8.94 -35.98
CA LEU A 414 25.40 -9.10 -36.34
C LEU A 414 25.10 -8.76 -37.81
N ALA A 415 25.84 -7.83 -38.41
CA ALA A 415 25.67 -7.44 -39.81
C ALA A 415 26.36 -8.41 -40.80
N ASN A 416 27.24 -9.30 -40.30
CA ASN A 416 27.98 -10.24 -41.13
C ASN A 416 27.26 -11.61 -41.20
N PRO A 417 26.84 -12.08 -42.40
CA PRO A 417 26.13 -13.34 -42.58
C PRO A 417 26.85 -14.57 -41.98
N VAL A 418 28.18 -14.56 -41.93
CA VAL A 418 28.97 -15.69 -41.43
C VAL A 418 28.92 -15.76 -39.89
N THR A 419 28.97 -14.62 -39.22
CA THR A 419 29.09 -14.55 -37.75
C THR A 419 27.77 -14.31 -37.02
N THR A 420 26.71 -13.89 -37.73
CA THR A 420 25.39 -13.58 -37.14
C THR A 420 24.84 -14.72 -36.28
N MET A 421 24.93 -15.96 -36.77
CA MET A 421 24.41 -17.13 -36.05
C MET A 421 25.12 -17.39 -34.72
N GLN A 422 26.41 -17.04 -34.63
CA GLN A 422 27.17 -17.13 -33.38
C GLN A 422 26.80 -15.97 -32.46
N ALA A 423 26.69 -14.75 -32.99
CA ALA A 423 26.27 -13.57 -32.22
C ALA A 423 24.89 -13.78 -31.56
N LEU A 424 23.92 -14.33 -32.28
CA LEU A 424 22.56 -14.59 -31.77
C LEU A 424 22.50 -15.61 -30.62
N LYS A 425 23.59 -16.35 -30.33
CA LYS A 425 23.68 -17.24 -29.17
C LYS A 425 24.17 -16.54 -27.90
N ASP A 426 24.72 -15.33 -28.02
CA ASP A 426 25.18 -14.56 -26.86
C ASP A 426 24.00 -14.09 -26.01
N GLU A 427 23.99 -14.45 -24.72
CA GLU A 427 22.89 -14.15 -23.81
C GLU A 427 22.72 -12.63 -23.56
N LYS A 428 23.82 -11.88 -23.47
CA LYS A 428 23.77 -10.42 -23.28
C LYS A 428 23.16 -9.76 -24.50
N LEU A 429 23.53 -10.22 -25.70
CA LEU A 429 22.99 -9.72 -26.95
C LEU A 429 21.50 -10.04 -27.10
N GLN A 430 21.09 -11.26 -26.74
CA GLN A 430 19.69 -11.66 -26.72
C GLN A 430 18.84 -10.76 -25.81
N VAL A 431 19.34 -10.43 -24.61
CA VAL A 431 18.69 -9.49 -23.69
C VAL A 431 18.61 -8.08 -24.29
N ALA A 432 19.66 -7.61 -24.97
CA ALA A 432 19.69 -6.30 -25.61
C ALA A 432 18.68 -6.20 -26.78
N ILE A 433 18.64 -7.20 -27.67
CA ILE A 433 17.64 -7.30 -28.76
C ILE A 433 16.23 -7.32 -28.16
N ASN A 434 15.98 -8.17 -27.17
CA ASN A 434 14.67 -8.27 -26.52
C ASN A 434 14.25 -6.94 -25.86
N THR A 435 15.20 -6.18 -25.31
CA THR A 435 14.96 -4.86 -24.73
C THR A 435 14.49 -3.87 -25.81
N ALA A 436 15.17 -3.82 -26.96
CA ALA A 436 14.77 -2.97 -28.09
C ALA A 436 13.37 -3.34 -28.60
N LEU A 437 13.08 -4.63 -28.83
CA LEU A 437 11.77 -5.11 -29.26
C LEU A 437 10.66 -4.81 -28.24
N THR A 438 10.97 -4.93 -26.94
CA THR A 438 10.03 -4.61 -25.86
C THR A 438 9.72 -3.11 -25.79
N SER A 439 10.67 -2.24 -26.19
CA SER A 439 10.45 -0.78 -26.19
C SER A 439 9.36 -0.37 -27.18
N VAL A 440 9.41 -0.86 -28.42
CA VAL A 440 8.37 -0.57 -29.43
C VAL A 440 7.04 -1.22 -29.10
N LYS A 441 7.07 -2.45 -28.57
CA LYS A 441 5.87 -3.11 -28.04
C LYS A 441 5.21 -2.24 -26.98
N SER A 442 5.96 -1.76 -26.00
CA SER A 442 5.44 -0.91 -24.91
C SER A 442 4.86 0.40 -25.43
N ASP A 443 5.38 0.90 -26.55
CA ASP A 443 4.85 2.10 -27.18
C ASP A 443 3.48 1.86 -27.85
N ARG A 444 3.36 0.76 -28.62
CA ARG A 444 2.21 0.46 -29.50
C ARG A 444 1.08 -0.35 -28.85
N ILE A 445 1.40 -1.26 -27.92
CA ILE A 445 0.45 -2.26 -27.40
C ILE A 445 -0.78 -1.66 -26.71
N GLY A 446 -0.62 -0.52 -26.03
CA GLY A 446 -1.70 0.12 -25.26
C GLY A 446 -2.63 1.02 -26.06
N THR A 447 -2.34 1.27 -27.34
CA THR A 447 -3.04 2.26 -28.18
C THR A 447 -3.40 1.74 -29.58
N ASN A 448 -2.58 0.87 -30.17
CA ASN A 448 -2.77 0.39 -31.53
C ASN A 448 -3.35 -1.04 -31.58
N VAL A 449 -3.43 -1.72 -30.43
CA VAL A 449 -3.99 -3.06 -30.28
C VAL A 449 -5.09 -3.06 -29.23
N LEU A 450 -6.27 -3.55 -29.59
CA LEU A 450 -7.38 -3.72 -28.64
C LEU A 450 -7.80 -5.19 -28.56
N GLU A 451 -8.22 -5.58 -27.36
CA GLU A 451 -8.75 -6.90 -27.08
C GLU A 451 -10.27 -6.89 -27.04
N ILE A 452 -10.88 -7.81 -27.77
CA ILE A 452 -12.31 -8.06 -27.73
C ILE A 452 -12.59 -8.88 -26.48
N THR A 453 -13.03 -8.19 -25.42
CA THR A 453 -13.30 -8.77 -24.10
C THR A 453 -14.74 -9.26 -23.99
N THR A 454 -15.66 -8.67 -24.77
CA THR A 454 -17.05 -9.11 -24.90
C THR A 454 -17.44 -9.03 -26.37
N CYS A 455 -18.04 -10.09 -26.92
CA CYS A 455 -18.59 -10.09 -28.27
C CYS A 455 -19.58 -11.24 -28.41
N GLY A 456 -20.84 -10.92 -28.73
CA GLY A 456 -21.86 -11.94 -28.92
C GLY A 456 -23.24 -11.36 -29.16
N ALA A 457 -24.14 -12.21 -29.65
CA ALA A 457 -25.54 -11.86 -29.84
C ALA A 457 -26.37 -12.11 -28.59
N ILE A 458 -27.40 -11.30 -28.45
CA ILE A 458 -28.48 -11.46 -27.49
C ILE A 458 -29.53 -12.37 -28.10
N ALA A 459 -30.15 -13.24 -27.28
CA ALA A 459 -31.25 -14.07 -27.73
C ALA A 459 -32.48 -13.19 -28.07
N PRO A 460 -33.18 -13.44 -29.19
CA PRO A 460 -33.09 -14.65 -30.03
C PRO A 460 -32.16 -14.53 -31.27
N TYR A 461 -31.47 -13.40 -31.48
CA TYR A 461 -30.58 -13.18 -32.65
C TYR A 461 -29.38 -14.12 -32.70
N ASN A 462 -29.01 -14.75 -31.58
CA ASN A 462 -28.00 -15.81 -31.54
C ASN A 462 -28.36 -17.01 -32.44
N THR A 463 -29.64 -17.35 -32.60
CA THR A 463 -30.13 -18.40 -33.52
C THR A 463 -29.86 -18.06 -34.99
N LEU A 464 -29.87 -16.75 -35.30
CA LEU A 464 -29.64 -16.15 -36.61
C LEU A 464 -28.18 -15.82 -36.90
N LEU A 465 -27.23 -16.36 -36.12
CA LEU A 465 -25.80 -16.07 -36.25
C LEU A 465 -25.46 -14.58 -36.02
N GLY A 466 -26.27 -13.86 -35.24
CA GLY A 466 -26.01 -12.45 -34.91
C GLY A 466 -24.67 -12.23 -34.20
N GLY A 467 -24.16 -13.21 -33.45
CA GLY A 467 -22.86 -13.07 -32.77
C GLY A 467 -21.69 -12.90 -33.74
N LYS A 468 -21.89 -13.27 -35.01
CA LYS A 468 -20.90 -13.15 -36.06
C LYS A 468 -21.07 -11.86 -36.88
N LEU A 469 -22.29 -11.30 -36.91
CA LEU A 469 -22.52 -9.91 -37.31
C LEU A 469 -21.77 -8.98 -36.36
N VAL A 470 -21.95 -9.14 -35.05
CA VAL A 470 -21.24 -8.33 -34.03
C VAL A 470 -19.72 -8.37 -34.26
N ALA A 471 -19.16 -9.56 -34.47
CA ALA A 471 -17.73 -9.72 -34.73
C ALA A 471 -17.27 -9.10 -36.06
N LEU A 472 -18.10 -9.11 -37.11
CA LEU A 472 -17.79 -8.42 -38.38
C LEU A 472 -17.84 -6.90 -38.23
N LEU A 473 -18.83 -6.37 -37.50
CA LEU A 473 -18.97 -4.94 -37.26
C LEU A 473 -17.79 -4.36 -36.49
N LEU A 474 -17.11 -5.16 -35.67
CA LEU A 474 -15.85 -4.76 -35.01
C LEU A 474 -14.71 -4.45 -35.99
N LEU A 475 -14.79 -4.90 -37.24
CA LEU A 475 -13.82 -4.56 -38.31
C LEU A 475 -14.20 -3.27 -39.06
N SER A 476 -15.29 -2.59 -38.69
CA SER A 476 -15.73 -1.37 -39.35
C SER A 476 -14.81 -0.18 -39.05
N PRO A 477 -14.52 0.71 -40.03
CA PRO A 477 -13.88 1.99 -39.78
C PRO A 477 -14.59 2.85 -38.73
N GLU A 478 -15.90 2.70 -38.56
CA GLU A 478 -16.64 3.43 -37.50
C GLU A 478 -16.08 3.15 -36.09
N ILE A 479 -15.63 1.92 -35.83
CA ILE A 479 -14.99 1.55 -34.56
C ILE A 479 -13.67 2.29 -34.37
N ALA A 480 -12.85 2.38 -35.43
CA ALA A 480 -11.58 3.10 -35.41
C ALA A 480 -11.79 4.61 -35.26
N HIS A 481 -12.80 5.16 -35.92
CA HIS A 481 -13.19 6.56 -35.79
C HIS A 481 -13.63 6.91 -34.36
N ASP A 482 -14.52 6.10 -33.78
CA ASP A 482 -14.99 6.30 -32.40
C ASP A 482 -13.84 6.20 -31.40
N TYR A 483 -12.91 5.27 -31.62
CA TYR A 483 -11.71 5.13 -30.79
C TYR A 483 -10.78 6.35 -30.88
N GLN A 484 -10.50 6.83 -32.10
CA GLN A 484 -9.71 8.04 -32.33
C GLN A 484 -10.39 9.28 -31.72
N LYS A 485 -11.72 9.41 -31.87
CA LYS A 485 -12.46 10.53 -31.28
C LYS A 485 -12.39 10.53 -29.76
N ARG A 486 -12.53 9.38 -29.11
CA ARG A 486 -12.51 9.28 -27.64
C ARG A 486 -11.10 9.45 -27.04
N TYR A 487 -10.08 8.90 -27.69
CA TYR A 487 -8.73 8.79 -27.09
C TYR A 487 -7.62 9.53 -27.83
N GLY A 488 -7.82 9.95 -29.08
CA GLY A 488 -6.79 10.52 -29.94
C GLY A 488 -6.20 11.86 -29.47
N HIS A 489 -6.90 12.57 -28.56
CA HIS A 489 -6.41 13.80 -27.93
C HIS A 489 -6.08 13.65 -26.45
N ARG A 490 -6.24 12.45 -25.86
CA ARG A 490 -5.99 12.23 -24.42
C ARG A 490 -4.52 11.90 -24.18
N ALA A 491 -3.91 12.55 -23.20
CA ALA A 491 -2.54 12.26 -22.77
C ALA A 491 -2.42 10.84 -22.19
N ALA A 492 -1.37 10.13 -22.55
CA ALA A 492 -1.04 8.82 -22.00
C ALA A 492 -0.29 9.00 -20.68
N ILE A 493 -0.96 8.70 -19.57
CA ILE A 493 -0.52 8.94 -18.18
C ILE A 493 0.94 8.52 -17.93
N ILE A 494 1.25 7.22 -18.06
CA ILE A 494 2.57 6.67 -17.69
C ILE A 494 3.69 7.29 -18.55
N SER A 495 3.48 7.42 -19.85
CA SER A 495 4.49 8.00 -20.73
C SER A 495 4.64 9.50 -20.53
N SER A 496 3.57 10.20 -20.13
CA SER A 496 3.64 11.62 -19.77
C SER A 496 4.48 11.80 -18.50
N GLN A 497 4.30 10.92 -17.51
CA GLN A 497 5.13 10.88 -16.30
C GLN A 497 6.60 10.62 -16.60
N LEU A 498 6.93 9.68 -17.49
CA LEU A 498 8.32 9.43 -17.89
C LEU A 498 8.96 10.64 -18.59
N LYS A 499 8.20 11.36 -19.43
CA LYS A 499 8.66 12.54 -20.18
C LYS A 499 8.62 13.85 -19.37
N ASN A 500 7.86 13.89 -18.28
CA ASN A 500 7.48 15.10 -17.55
C ASN A 500 6.70 16.12 -18.40
N ALA A 501 5.93 15.66 -19.38
CA ALA A 501 5.14 16.49 -20.27
C ALA A 501 3.99 15.66 -20.83
N GLU A 502 2.87 16.29 -21.17
CA GLU A 502 1.76 15.57 -21.82
C GLU A 502 2.22 14.87 -23.10
N ARG A 503 1.98 13.56 -23.17
CA ARG A 503 2.30 12.75 -24.36
C ARG A 503 1.03 12.16 -24.93
N ILE A 504 0.63 12.66 -26.10
CA ILE A 504 -0.44 12.07 -26.90
C ILE A 504 0.18 10.96 -27.76
N LYS A 505 -0.42 9.77 -27.72
CA LYS A 505 0.05 8.61 -28.47
C LYS A 505 -0.78 8.41 -29.73
N ASP A 506 -0.16 7.77 -30.72
CA ASP A 506 -0.83 7.33 -31.94
C ASP A 506 -1.97 6.35 -31.63
N CYS A 507 -3.20 6.76 -31.91
CA CYS A 507 -4.44 5.99 -31.72
C CYS A 507 -4.95 5.31 -33.00
N THR A 508 -4.07 5.05 -33.97
CA THR A 508 -4.41 4.25 -35.16
C THR A 508 -4.68 2.80 -34.75
N LEU A 509 -5.94 2.36 -34.85
CA LEU A 509 -6.30 0.99 -34.54
C LEU A 509 -5.74 0.05 -35.62
N ALA A 510 -4.83 -0.85 -35.24
CA ALA A 510 -4.13 -1.73 -36.18
C ALA A 510 -4.52 -3.20 -36.07
N TRP A 511 -4.80 -3.63 -34.84
CA TRP A 511 -5.06 -5.03 -34.54
C TRP A 511 -6.18 -5.19 -33.52
N LEU A 512 -6.99 -6.21 -33.75
CA LEU A 512 -7.93 -6.74 -32.76
C LEU A 512 -7.55 -8.16 -32.41
N ASN A 513 -7.45 -8.48 -31.13
CA ASN A 513 -7.26 -9.85 -30.66
C ASN A 513 -8.37 -10.29 -29.71
N THR A 514 -8.52 -11.59 -29.49
CA THR A 514 -9.47 -12.14 -28.52
C THR A 514 -9.07 -13.54 -28.11
N THR A 515 -9.34 -13.89 -26.87
CA THR A 515 -9.26 -15.28 -26.39
C THR A 515 -10.66 -15.87 -26.29
N SER A 516 -10.91 -16.99 -26.98
CA SER A 516 -12.21 -17.67 -26.88
C SER A 516 -12.41 -18.23 -25.48
N LEU A 517 -13.65 -18.19 -24.97
CA LEU A 517 -13.97 -18.88 -23.72
C LEU A 517 -13.78 -20.40 -23.83
N TYR A 518 -14.08 -20.96 -25.01
CA TYR A 518 -14.03 -22.41 -25.24
C TYR A 518 -12.81 -22.80 -26.07
N SER A 519 -12.08 -23.80 -25.61
CA SER A 519 -10.93 -24.41 -26.30
C SER A 519 -11.33 -25.27 -27.51
N LEU A 520 -12.59 -25.71 -27.57
CA LEU A 520 -13.17 -26.52 -28.64
C LEU A 520 -14.42 -25.84 -29.24
N GLY A 521 -14.54 -25.92 -30.56
CA GLY A 521 -15.73 -25.47 -31.30
C GLY A 521 -16.00 -23.96 -31.21
N SER A 522 -14.94 -23.13 -31.27
CA SER A 522 -15.05 -21.66 -31.30
C SER A 522 -15.49 -21.16 -32.69
N SER A 523 -16.75 -21.43 -33.04
CA SER A 523 -17.28 -21.16 -34.38
C SER A 523 -17.54 -19.68 -34.68
N GLN A 524 -17.46 -18.79 -33.68
CA GLN A 524 -17.78 -17.36 -33.83
C GLN A 524 -16.77 -16.63 -34.71
N TYR A 525 -15.48 -16.81 -34.41
CA TYR A 525 -14.36 -16.20 -35.14
C TYR A 525 -13.84 -17.10 -36.27
N GLU A 526 -14.04 -18.42 -36.16
CA GLU A 526 -13.67 -19.34 -37.23
C GLU A 526 -14.44 -19.06 -38.52
N ARG A 527 -13.68 -18.97 -39.63
CA ARG A 527 -14.22 -18.72 -40.98
C ARG A 527 -14.91 -17.37 -41.13
N LEU A 528 -14.70 -16.42 -40.20
CA LEU A 528 -15.19 -15.05 -40.33
C LEU A 528 -14.22 -14.24 -41.19
N ARG A 529 -14.63 -13.93 -42.43
CA ARG A 529 -13.85 -13.17 -43.41
C ARG A 529 -14.71 -12.05 -43.98
N LEU A 530 -14.16 -10.85 -44.02
CA LEU A 530 -14.70 -9.71 -44.74
C LEU A 530 -13.99 -9.63 -46.10
N PRO A 531 -14.70 -9.81 -47.22
CA PRO A 531 -14.10 -9.77 -48.55
C PRO A 531 -13.39 -8.44 -48.84
N ALA A 532 -12.48 -8.47 -49.81
CA ALA A 532 -11.88 -7.24 -50.34
C ALA A 532 -12.93 -6.32 -50.98
N GLY A 533 -12.70 -5.02 -50.97
CA GLY A 533 -13.58 -4.04 -51.62
C GLY A 533 -14.84 -3.62 -50.83
N ILE A 534 -15.14 -4.23 -49.68
CA ILE A 534 -16.36 -3.90 -48.91
C ILE A 534 -16.24 -2.56 -48.20
N ILE A 535 -15.06 -2.23 -47.67
CA ILE A 535 -14.81 -0.95 -46.99
C ILE A 535 -14.37 0.10 -48.01
N ALA A 536 -13.32 -0.22 -48.77
CA ALA A 536 -12.73 0.64 -49.78
C ALA A 536 -12.20 -0.22 -50.95
N PRO A 537 -12.05 0.31 -52.17
CA PRO A 537 -11.58 -0.47 -53.33
C PRO A 537 -10.23 -1.15 -53.12
N ASP A 538 -9.32 -0.51 -52.37
CA ASP A 538 -7.97 -0.96 -52.03
C ASP A 538 -7.91 -1.85 -50.78
N GLN A 539 -9.02 -2.05 -50.06
CA GLN A 539 -9.06 -2.90 -48.87
C GLN A 539 -8.91 -4.38 -49.23
N SER A 540 -7.85 -5.03 -48.72
CA SER A 540 -7.62 -6.48 -48.79
C SER A 540 -8.53 -7.28 -47.85
N GLU A 541 -8.76 -8.58 -48.09
CA GLU A 541 -9.54 -9.47 -47.20
C GLU A 541 -9.12 -9.33 -45.72
N LEU A 542 -10.07 -8.95 -44.85
CA LEU A 542 -9.88 -8.93 -43.40
C LEU A 542 -10.44 -10.21 -42.78
N ARG A 543 -9.73 -10.85 -41.85
CA ARG A 543 -10.22 -12.06 -41.19
C ARG A 543 -9.63 -12.27 -39.81
N PHE A 544 -10.39 -12.94 -38.96
CA PHE A 544 -9.87 -13.50 -37.72
C PHE A 544 -9.08 -14.78 -38.03
N LYS A 545 -7.79 -14.78 -37.69
CA LYS A 545 -6.89 -15.94 -37.78
C LYS A 545 -6.67 -16.50 -36.39
N HIS A 546 -6.75 -17.82 -36.23
CA HIS A 546 -6.24 -18.49 -35.03
C HIS A 546 -4.72 -18.35 -35.03
N ILE A 547 -4.16 -17.85 -33.93
CA ILE A 547 -2.72 -17.56 -33.79
C ILE A 547 -2.03 -18.46 -32.76
N GLY A 548 -2.79 -19.20 -31.94
CA GLY A 548 -2.27 -20.15 -30.96
C GLY A 548 -3.26 -20.39 -29.81
N ASP A 549 -2.86 -21.22 -28.85
CA ASP A 549 -3.67 -21.59 -27.69
C ASP A 549 -2.98 -21.18 -26.39
N THR A 550 -3.70 -20.49 -25.50
CA THR A 550 -3.15 -20.04 -24.21
C THR A 550 -2.89 -21.21 -23.29
N GLU A 551 -1.91 -21.10 -22.40
CA GLU A 551 -1.66 -22.08 -21.35
C GLU A 551 -2.67 -21.98 -20.18
N GLY A 552 -3.34 -20.83 -20.00
CA GLY A 552 -4.36 -20.63 -18.97
C GLY A 552 -3.80 -20.28 -17.60
N TYR A 553 -3.47 -19.00 -17.38
CA TYR A 553 -3.04 -18.44 -16.10
C TYR A 553 -4.06 -17.41 -15.60
N GLY A 554 -4.31 -17.37 -14.29
CA GLY A 554 -5.26 -16.41 -13.73
C GLY A 554 -5.45 -16.55 -12.22
N THR A 555 -6.43 -15.81 -11.71
CA THR A 555 -6.91 -15.87 -10.32
C THR A 555 -8.35 -16.38 -10.21
N VAL A 556 -8.97 -16.77 -11.33
CA VAL A 556 -10.40 -17.16 -11.40
C VAL A 556 -10.69 -18.41 -10.59
N GLN A 557 -9.64 -19.18 -10.32
CA GLN A 557 -9.69 -20.45 -9.65
C GLN A 557 -9.57 -20.34 -8.12
N PHE A 558 -9.34 -19.13 -7.59
CA PHE A 558 -9.26 -18.86 -6.15
C PHE A 558 -10.44 -18.01 -5.70
N SER A 559 -11.09 -18.41 -4.61
CA SER A 559 -12.22 -17.67 -4.05
C SER A 559 -11.77 -16.32 -3.47
N ASP A 560 -12.69 -15.35 -3.34
CA ASP A 560 -12.38 -14.06 -2.70
C ASP A 560 -11.98 -14.25 -1.22
N ALA A 561 -12.55 -15.26 -0.55
CA ALA A 561 -12.16 -15.61 0.81
C ALA A 561 -10.70 -16.09 0.88
N THR A 562 -10.26 -16.90 -0.10
CA THR A 562 -8.86 -17.34 -0.22
C THR A 562 -7.94 -16.16 -0.48
N VAL A 563 -8.33 -15.27 -1.39
CA VAL A 563 -7.54 -14.06 -1.71
C VAL A 563 -7.39 -13.16 -0.49
N HIS A 564 -8.46 -12.96 0.29
CA HIS A 564 -8.41 -12.18 1.53
C HIS A 564 -7.55 -12.85 2.60
N ALA A 565 -7.67 -14.17 2.79
CA ALA A 565 -6.84 -14.91 3.74
C ALA A 565 -5.35 -14.83 3.38
N VAL A 566 -5.00 -15.01 2.11
CA VAL A 566 -3.61 -14.87 1.63
C VAL A 566 -3.09 -13.44 1.83
N GLN A 567 -3.93 -12.41 1.65
CA GLN A 567 -3.55 -11.03 1.93
C GLN A 567 -3.36 -10.75 3.42
N ALA A 568 -4.19 -11.33 4.28
CA ALA A 568 -4.04 -11.24 5.74
C ALA A 568 -2.74 -11.92 6.17
N ALA A 569 -2.47 -13.12 5.67
CA ALA A 569 -1.21 -13.83 5.94
C ALA A 569 0.02 -13.07 5.44
N LEU A 570 -0.03 -12.51 4.23
CA LEU A 570 1.07 -11.70 3.71
C LEU A 570 1.32 -10.44 4.58
N SER A 571 0.26 -9.85 5.14
CA SER A 571 0.37 -8.70 6.05
C SER A 571 0.87 -9.09 7.45
N GLU A 572 0.74 -10.36 7.85
CA GLU A 572 1.28 -10.91 9.10
C GLU A 572 2.77 -11.27 8.94
N LEU A 573 3.15 -11.78 7.75
CA LEU A 573 4.52 -12.18 7.42
C LEU A 573 5.43 -11.01 7.02
N GLN A 574 4.85 -9.87 6.66
CA GLN A 574 5.59 -8.66 6.30
C GLN A 574 5.18 -7.53 7.25
N ASP A 575 6.15 -6.87 7.90
CA ASP A 575 5.94 -5.66 8.75
C ASP A 575 5.36 -4.45 7.97
N PHE A 576 4.95 -4.65 6.72
CA PHE A 576 4.45 -3.62 5.83
C PHE A 576 3.25 -4.11 5.01
N LYS A 577 2.24 -3.25 4.90
CA LYS A 577 1.11 -3.44 3.99
C LYS A 577 1.40 -2.74 2.67
N GLU A 578 1.79 -3.50 1.64
CA GLU A 578 1.95 -2.96 0.28
C GLU A 578 0.69 -2.22 -0.20
N VAL A 579 0.75 -0.88 -0.22
CA VAL A 579 -0.27 0.01 -0.82
C VAL A 579 -0.10 0.02 -2.35
N ASN A 580 -0.04 -1.17 -2.95
CA ASN A 580 0.31 -1.38 -4.36
C ASN A 580 -0.88 -1.22 -5.33
N SER A 581 -2.06 -0.90 -4.84
CA SER A 581 -3.28 -0.68 -5.64
C SER A 581 -3.52 0.79 -6.01
N ILE A 582 -2.77 1.74 -5.43
CA ILE A 582 -3.05 3.18 -5.59
C ILE A 582 -2.27 3.80 -6.77
N PHE A 583 -1.10 3.27 -7.15
CA PHE A 583 -0.15 3.96 -8.06
C PHE A 583 0.10 3.28 -9.42
N GLY A 584 -0.82 2.44 -9.90
CA GLY A 584 -0.78 1.90 -11.28
C GLY A 584 0.41 0.97 -11.59
N GLU A 585 0.89 0.19 -10.62
CA GLU A 585 2.17 -0.53 -10.69
C GLU A 585 2.08 -1.95 -11.28
N GLY A 586 1.57 -2.06 -12.49
CA GLY A 586 1.53 -3.32 -13.24
C GLY A 586 0.23 -4.11 -13.07
N PHE A 587 0.22 -5.34 -13.60
CA PHE A 587 -1.00 -6.14 -13.77
C PHE A 587 -1.74 -6.39 -12.44
N SER A 588 -3.06 -6.61 -12.54
CA SER A 588 -4.04 -6.91 -11.49
C SER A 588 -3.45 -6.96 -10.06
N PRO A 589 -3.72 -5.96 -9.20
CA PRO A 589 -3.27 -5.96 -7.80
C PRO A 589 -3.65 -7.26 -7.07
N LYS A 590 -4.80 -7.85 -7.42
CA LYS A 590 -5.23 -9.17 -6.93
C LYS A 590 -4.24 -10.28 -7.30
N PHE A 591 -3.82 -10.34 -8.57
CA PHE A 591 -2.84 -11.33 -9.05
C PHE A 591 -1.47 -11.17 -8.36
N ARG A 592 -0.98 -9.94 -8.22
CA ARG A 592 0.31 -9.66 -7.56
C ARG A 592 0.29 -10.04 -6.08
N LYS A 593 -0.72 -9.59 -5.33
CA LYS A 593 -0.88 -9.91 -3.91
C LYS A 593 -1.00 -11.41 -3.68
N LEU A 594 -1.77 -12.10 -4.53
CA LEU A 594 -1.91 -13.55 -4.44
C LEU A 594 -0.60 -14.27 -4.77
N ARG A 595 0.12 -13.86 -5.82
CA ARG A 595 1.43 -14.42 -6.18
C ARG A 595 2.45 -14.25 -5.04
N ASN A 596 2.56 -13.04 -4.49
CA ASN A 596 3.48 -12.72 -3.40
C ASN A 596 3.11 -13.48 -2.13
N GLY A 597 1.83 -13.52 -1.78
CA GLY A 597 1.34 -14.26 -0.61
C GLY A 597 1.52 -15.77 -0.76
N MET A 598 1.27 -16.35 -1.94
CA MET A 598 1.56 -17.77 -2.19
C MET A 598 3.05 -18.07 -2.04
N LEU A 599 3.92 -17.22 -2.60
CA LEU A 599 5.37 -17.38 -2.46
C LEU A 599 5.80 -17.34 -0.98
N ALA A 600 5.31 -16.36 -0.21
CA ALA A 600 5.59 -16.21 1.21
C ALA A 600 5.07 -17.40 2.04
N LEU A 601 3.95 -17.98 1.63
CA LEU A 601 3.36 -19.19 2.24
C LEU A 601 4.00 -20.49 1.75
N GLY A 602 5.02 -20.46 0.89
CA GLY A 602 5.70 -21.67 0.39
C GLY A 602 4.97 -22.44 -0.71
N PHE A 603 3.99 -21.81 -1.36
CA PHE A 603 3.29 -22.32 -2.54
C PHE A 603 3.93 -21.74 -3.81
N ASN A 604 4.34 -22.57 -4.77
CA ASN A 604 4.93 -22.10 -6.03
C ASN A 604 3.86 -21.47 -6.95
N PRO A 605 3.78 -20.13 -7.07
CA PRO A 605 2.69 -19.50 -7.81
C PRO A 605 2.84 -19.67 -9.33
N THR A 606 4.06 -19.86 -9.84
CA THR A 606 4.32 -20.06 -11.28
C THR A 606 3.58 -21.29 -11.81
N VAL A 607 3.47 -22.33 -10.98
CA VAL A 607 2.80 -23.57 -11.38
C VAL A 607 1.35 -23.61 -10.87
N LEU A 608 1.09 -23.13 -9.65
CA LEU A 608 -0.23 -23.25 -9.03
C LEU A 608 -1.26 -22.21 -9.51
N MET A 609 -0.81 -21.08 -10.08
CA MET A 609 -1.70 -20.11 -10.73
C MET A 609 -2.06 -20.49 -12.17
N ARG A 610 -1.47 -21.57 -12.69
CA ARG A 610 -1.82 -22.17 -13.97
C ARG A 610 -3.06 -23.04 -13.79
N HIS A 611 -4.18 -22.61 -14.34
CA HIS A 611 -5.46 -23.33 -14.24
C HIS A 611 -5.71 -24.24 -15.44
N ASP A 612 -4.81 -24.25 -16.44
CA ASP A 612 -4.86 -25.10 -17.64
C ASP A 612 -6.16 -25.04 -18.45
N GLN A 613 -6.97 -24.01 -18.22
CA GLN A 613 -8.09 -23.68 -19.09
C GLN A 613 -7.53 -23.02 -20.34
N THR A 614 -7.05 -23.86 -21.24
CA THR A 614 -6.57 -23.44 -22.55
C THR A 614 -7.66 -22.69 -23.30
N ARG A 615 -7.30 -21.60 -23.98
CA ARG A 615 -8.22 -20.77 -24.77
C ARG A 615 -7.61 -20.52 -26.13
N ARG A 616 -8.43 -20.59 -27.18
CA ARG A 616 -7.95 -20.29 -28.53
C ARG A 616 -7.80 -18.79 -28.68
N MET A 617 -6.63 -18.33 -29.11
CA MET A 617 -6.39 -16.93 -29.40
C MET A 617 -6.62 -16.67 -30.89
N TYR A 618 -7.44 -15.67 -31.19
CA TYR A 618 -7.66 -15.18 -32.54
C TYR A 618 -7.19 -13.73 -32.66
N ALA A 619 -6.77 -13.35 -33.86
CA ALA A 619 -6.46 -11.97 -34.18
C ALA A 619 -6.90 -11.59 -35.59
N ALA A 620 -7.30 -10.33 -35.74
CA ALA A 620 -7.61 -9.69 -37.02
C ALA A 620 -6.70 -8.48 -37.21
N ARG A 621 -5.96 -8.49 -38.32
CA ARG A 621 -5.19 -7.35 -38.82
C ARG A 621 -6.13 -6.46 -39.61
N LEU A 622 -6.12 -5.16 -39.38
CA LEU A 622 -7.02 -4.23 -40.09
C LEU A 622 -6.50 -3.83 -41.49
N TRP A 623 -5.24 -4.16 -41.79
CA TRP A 623 -4.65 -4.16 -43.13
C TRP A 623 -3.44 -5.12 -43.19
N PRO A 624 -2.88 -5.43 -44.38
CA PRO A 624 -1.78 -6.40 -44.52
C PRO A 624 -0.52 -6.08 -43.73
N GLU A 625 -0.10 -4.82 -43.73
CA GLU A 625 1.14 -4.34 -43.09
C GLU A 625 0.96 -3.90 -41.64
N ALA A 626 -0.18 -4.22 -41.01
CA ALA A 626 -0.46 -3.82 -39.63
C ALA A 626 0.61 -4.31 -38.64
N ASP A 627 1.23 -5.47 -38.88
CA ASP A 627 2.32 -5.95 -38.03
C ASP A 627 3.60 -5.11 -38.20
N VAL A 628 3.88 -4.65 -39.42
CA VAL A 628 5.05 -3.81 -39.76
C VAL A 628 4.94 -2.49 -39.01
N PHE A 629 3.75 -1.87 -39.08
CA PHE A 629 3.41 -0.69 -38.29
C PHE A 629 3.58 -0.90 -36.77
N LEU A 630 3.08 -2.03 -36.24
CA LEU A 630 3.17 -2.35 -34.83
C LEU A 630 4.61 -2.65 -34.36
N ARG A 631 5.49 -3.08 -35.26
CA ARG A 631 6.94 -3.19 -35.02
C ARG A 631 7.65 -1.83 -35.17
N GLY A 632 6.95 -0.77 -35.55
CA GLY A 632 7.55 0.57 -35.71
C GLY A 632 8.47 0.66 -36.93
N GLU A 633 8.31 -0.24 -37.89
CA GLU A 633 8.90 -0.16 -39.23
C GLU A 633 8.06 0.78 -40.11
N THR A 634 8.66 1.27 -41.20
CA THR A 634 7.96 2.12 -42.18
C THR A 634 7.01 1.26 -43.03
N CYS A 635 5.76 1.69 -43.17
CA CYS A 635 4.76 1.01 -44.00
C CYS A 635 3.68 1.98 -44.47
N ASP A 636 2.91 1.58 -45.49
CA ASP A 636 1.79 2.37 -45.97
C ASP A 636 0.52 2.07 -45.18
N VAL A 637 -0.06 3.11 -44.56
CA VAL A 637 -1.33 3.01 -43.85
C VAL A 637 -2.48 3.43 -44.78
N PRO A 638 -3.42 2.51 -45.11
CA PRO A 638 -4.52 2.80 -46.03
C PRO A 638 -5.44 3.94 -45.56
N ALA A 639 -6.10 4.62 -46.49
CA ALA A 639 -6.97 5.77 -46.19
C ALA A 639 -8.11 5.40 -45.22
N TYR A 640 -8.70 4.20 -45.35
CA TYR A 640 -9.78 3.74 -44.47
C TYR A 640 -9.35 3.45 -43.03
N VAL A 641 -8.03 3.40 -42.76
CA VAL A 641 -7.44 3.26 -41.42
C VAL A 641 -6.94 4.61 -40.90
N ARG A 642 -6.34 5.43 -41.78
CA ARG A 642 -5.79 6.75 -41.44
C ARG A 642 -6.90 7.78 -41.17
N GLU A 643 -7.94 7.78 -42.00
CA GLU A 643 -9.09 8.69 -41.95
C GLU A 643 -10.40 7.90 -41.85
N PRO A 644 -10.59 7.09 -40.79
CA PRO A 644 -11.71 6.14 -40.72
C PRO A 644 -13.09 6.85 -40.72
N GLY A 645 -13.14 8.12 -40.31
CA GLY A 645 -14.36 8.94 -40.35
C GLY A 645 -14.97 9.09 -41.76
N ARG A 646 -14.16 9.01 -42.82
CA ARG A 646 -14.62 9.12 -44.23
C ARG A 646 -15.28 7.84 -44.75
N PHE A 647 -15.16 6.73 -44.01
CA PHE A 647 -15.61 5.40 -44.43
C PHE A 647 -16.63 4.80 -43.44
N ARG A 648 -17.34 5.63 -42.66
CA ARG A 648 -18.35 5.17 -41.69
C ARG A 648 -19.54 4.47 -42.33
N ASP A 649 -19.87 4.82 -43.58
CA ASP A 649 -20.91 4.16 -44.38
C ASP A 649 -20.62 2.65 -44.59
N ALA A 650 -19.35 2.24 -44.48
CA ALA A 650 -18.95 0.85 -44.62
C ALA A 650 -19.62 -0.06 -43.57
N THR A 651 -20.01 0.46 -42.39
CA THR A 651 -20.77 -0.31 -41.38
C THR A 651 -22.03 -0.94 -41.99
N ALA A 652 -22.77 -0.19 -42.81
CA ALA A 652 -23.99 -0.69 -43.47
C ALA A 652 -23.65 -1.77 -44.52
N ARG A 653 -22.58 -1.58 -45.31
CA ARG A 653 -22.10 -2.56 -46.30
C ARG A 653 -21.63 -3.87 -45.64
N ILE A 654 -20.99 -3.78 -44.47
CA ILE A 654 -20.60 -4.96 -43.68
C ILE A 654 -21.84 -5.71 -43.17
N ALA A 655 -22.86 -4.99 -42.69
CA ALA A 655 -24.13 -5.60 -42.30
C ALA A 655 -24.86 -6.27 -43.47
N ASP A 656 -24.85 -5.67 -44.66
CA ASP A 656 -25.40 -6.26 -45.89
C ASP A 656 -24.70 -7.56 -46.27
N PHE A 657 -23.36 -7.59 -46.18
CA PHE A 657 -22.61 -8.79 -46.41
C PHE A 657 -23.03 -9.93 -45.45
N TRP A 658 -23.19 -9.63 -44.15
CA TRP A 658 -23.70 -10.61 -43.19
C TRP A 658 -25.12 -11.08 -43.55
N ARG A 659 -26.02 -10.16 -43.93
CA ARG A 659 -27.40 -10.49 -44.34
C ARG A 659 -27.39 -11.49 -45.49
N ARG A 660 -26.67 -11.19 -46.57
CA ARG A 660 -26.63 -12.03 -47.79
C ARG A 660 -26.01 -13.39 -47.50
N ARG A 661 -24.89 -13.43 -46.78
CA ARG A 661 -24.09 -14.66 -46.67
C ARG A 661 -24.48 -15.56 -45.48
N TRP A 662 -24.95 -14.99 -44.37
CA TRP A 662 -25.14 -15.72 -43.10
C TRP A 662 -26.62 -15.80 -42.74
N LEU A 663 -27.32 -14.66 -42.69
CA LEU A 663 -28.76 -14.64 -42.43
C LEU A 663 -29.52 -15.36 -43.55
N GLY A 664 -29.23 -15.05 -44.81
CA GLY A 664 -29.87 -15.67 -45.97
C GLY A 664 -29.70 -17.20 -46.03
N SER A 665 -28.54 -17.71 -45.61
CA SER A 665 -28.29 -19.15 -45.48
C SER A 665 -29.06 -19.77 -44.31
N ARG A 666 -29.27 -19.03 -43.22
CA ARG A 666 -29.94 -19.52 -42.00
C ARG A 666 -31.44 -19.76 -42.20
N LEU A 667 -32.07 -19.07 -43.15
CA LEU A 667 -33.47 -19.27 -43.54
C LEU A 667 -33.82 -20.71 -43.94
N ASN A 668 -32.82 -21.41 -44.50
CA ASN A 668 -32.96 -22.79 -44.98
C ASN A 668 -32.58 -23.82 -43.89
N HIS A 669 -32.18 -23.39 -42.70
CA HIS A 669 -31.74 -24.27 -41.61
C HIS A 669 -32.89 -24.49 -40.60
N SER A 670 -33.67 -25.56 -40.81
CA SER A 670 -34.89 -25.85 -40.04
C SER A 670 -34.71 -25.80 -38.52
N PRO A 671 -33.67 -26.39 -37.89
CA PRO A 671 -33.51 -26.33 -36.44
C PRO A 671 -33.37 -24.91 -35.88
N SER A 672 -32.76 -24.00 -36.64
CA SER A 672 -32.59 -22.60 -36.19
C SER A 672 -33.85 -21.78 -36.36
N MET A 673 -34.62 -22.04 -37.42
CA MET A 673 -35.91 -21.37 -37.62
C MET A 673 -36.93 -21.82 -36.58
N GLU A 674 -36.89 -23.10 -36.16
CA GLU A 674 -37.74 -23.60 -35.09
C GLU A 674 -37.34 -23.05 -33.72
N ALA A 675 -36.04 -23.02 -33.43
CA ALA A 675 -35.52 -22.36 -32.22
C ALA A 675 -35.88 -20.87 -32.16
N LEU A 676 -35.90 -20.18 -33.30
CA LEU A 676 -36.32 -18.78 -33.38
C LEU A 676 -37.81 -18.62 -33.06
N ARG A 677 -38.70 -19.44 -33.64
CA ARG A 677 -40.15 -19.35 -33.41
C ARG A 677 -40.57 -19.70 -31.99
N THR A 678 -39.81 -20.58 -31.34
CA THR A 678 -40.07 -21.02 -29.96
C THR A 678 -39.42 -20.11 -28.92
N ALA A 679 -38.46 -19.27 -29.31
CA ALA A 679 -37.82 -18.31 -28.41
C ALA A 679 -38.79 -17.19 -28.02
N LYS A 680 -39.21 -17.19 -26.75
CA LYS A 680 -39.98 -16.11 -26.14
C LYS A 680 -39.06 -14.95 -25.75
N ALA A 681 -39.63 -13.75 -25.64
CA ALA A 681 -39.00 -12.69 -24.85
C ALA A 681 -38.69 -13.21 -23.44
N TRP A 682 -37.56 -12.79 -22.88
CA TRP A 682 -37.02 -13.31 -21.62
C TRP A 682 -36.61 -12.15 -20.71
N ALA A 683 -36.74 -12.35 -19.40
CA ALA A 683 -36.13 -11.50 -18.39
C ALA A 683 -34.89 -12.17 -17.79
N LEU A 684 -33.92 -11.37 -17.35
CA LEU A 684 -32.74 -11.90 -16.68
C LEU A 684 -33.12 -12.48 -15.31
N SER A 685 -34.04 -11.84 -14.58
CA SER A 685 -34.56 -12.35 -13.31
C SER A 685 -35.11 -13.78 -13.40
N GLU A 686 -35.82 -14.12 -14.49
CA GLU A 686 -36.35 -15.48 -14.74
C GLU A 686 -35.22 -16.52 -14.86
N LYS A 687 -34.10 -16.15 -15.48
CA LYS A 687 -32.91 -17.02 -15.61
C LYS A 687 -32.12 -17.14 -14.31
N LEU A 688 -32.30 -16.19 -13.38
CA LEU A 688 -31.61 -16.16 -12.10
C LEU A 688 -32.37 -16.92 -11.00
N ALA A 689 -33.70 -17.08 -11.12
CA ALA A 689 -34.52 -17.78 -10.15
C ALA A 689 -33.98 -19.21 -9.83
N ASP A 690 -33.50 -19.92 -10.85
CA ASP A 690 -32.88 -21.25 -10.73
C ASP A 690 -31.53 -21.21 -9.99
N ILE A 691 -30.80 -20.10 -10.07
CA ILE A 691 -29.48 -19.90 -9.44
C ILE A 691 -29.65 -19.53 -7.95
N THR A 692 -30.70 -18.78 -7.60
CA THR A 692 -31.02 -18.36 -6.23
C THR A 692 -31.73 -19.41 -5.39
N ALA A 693 -32.50 -20.32 -6.01
CA ALA A 693 -33.26 -21.36 -5.29
C ALA A 693 -32.36 -22.34 -4.51
N GLU A 694 -31.15 -22.64 -5.01
CA GLU A 694 -30.17 -23.46 -4.28
C GLU A 694 -29.43 -22.71 -3.16
N ALA A 695 -29.35 -21.37 -3.25
CA ALA A 695 -28.66 -20.54 -2.24
C ALA A 695 -29.45 -20.42 -0.92
N HIS A 696 -30.77 -20.60 -0.95
CA HIS A 696 -31.62 -20.58 0.24
C HIS A 696 -31.41 -21.77 1.19
N SER A 697 -30.61 -22.77 0.81
CA SER A 697 -30.20 -23.88 1.70
C SER A 697 -29.07 -23.50 2.67
N LEU A 698 -28.44 -22.33 2.53
CA LEU A 698 -27.40 -21.86 3.44
C LEU A 698 -27.88 -20.58 4.13
N LYS A 699 -28.61 -20.75 5.24
CA LYS A 699 -29.02 -19.65 6.12
C LYS A 699 -27.78 -18.94 6.69
N SER A 700 -27.34 -17.90 6.00
CA SER A 700 -26.53 -16.84 6.59
C SER A 700 -27.46 -15.97 7.44
N ARG A 701 -27.05 -15.75 8.70
CA ARG A 701 -27.74 -14.83 9.61
C ARG A 701 -27.78 -13.43 9.00
N PRO A 702 -28.89 -12.68 9.15
CA PRO A 702 -28.97 -11.32 8.66
C PRO A 702 -27.95 -10.42 9.37
N ARG A 703 -27.28 -9.57 8.59
CA ARG A 703 -26.60 -8.37 9.09
C ARG A 703 -27.63 -7.56 9.88
N LYS A 704 -27.32 -7.24 11.14
CA LYS A 704 -28.10 -6.30 11.95
C LYS A 704 -28.27 -5.00 11.17
N GLN A 705 -29.53 -4.64 10.94
CA GLN A 705 -29.95 -3.25 10.72
C GLN A 705 -29.60 -2.41 11.95
N PRO A 706 -29.39 -1.09 11.78
CA PRO A 706 -29.27 -0.17 12.90
C PRO A 706 -30.66 0.07 13.49
N ASP A 707 -31.03 -0.73 14.50
CA ASP A 707 -32.25 -0.49 15.27
C ASP A 707 -31.92 0.41 16.47
N LEU A 708 -32.47 1.63 16.38
CA LEU A 708 -33.39 2.24 17.33
C LEU A 708 -33.11 1.99 18.82
N GLU A 709 -32.92 3.12 19.52
CA GLU A 709 -32.97 3.32 20.96
C GLU A 709 -33.92 2.34 21.67
N PHE A 710 -33.34 1.47 22.49
CA PHE A 710 -34.07 0.77 23.55
C PHE A 710 -33.27 0.90 24.84
N ALA A 711 -33.84 1.65 25.78
CA ALA A 711 -33.36 1.78 27.15
C ALA A 711 -33.35 0.40 27.85
N PRO A 712 -32.32 0.09 28.65
CA PRO A 712 -32.25 -1.16 29.40
C PRO A 712 -33.23 -1.16 30.60
N PRO A 713 -33.71 -2.34 31.03
CA PRO A 713 -34.72 -2.47 32.07
C PRO A 713 -34.14 -2.21 33.46
N ALA A 714 -34.94 -1.57 34.30
CA ALA A 714 -34.67 -1.33 35.70
C ALA A 714 -34.46 -2.65 36.46
N SER A 715 -33.26 -2.86 37.00
CA SER A 715 -33.02 -3.79 38.10
C SER A 715 -33.08 -3.03 39.42
N SER A 716 -33.94 -3.55 40.29
CA SER A 716 -34.18 -3.10 41.66
C SER A 716 -32.89 -3.05 42.48
N THR A 717 -32.48 -1.86 42.89
CA THR A 717 -31.77 -1.64 44.16
C THR A 717 -32.29 -0.37 44.80
N SER A 718 -32.54 -0.48 46.09
CA SER A 718 -33.07 0.52 47.01
C SER A 718 -32.42 1.89 46.89
N ASN A 719 -33.23 2.94 46.81
CA ASN A 719 -32.82 4.32 47.08
C ASN A 719 -32.16 4.44 48.46
N PRO A 720 -30.99 5.08 48.55
CA PRO A 720 -30.67 5.97 49.65
C PRO A 720 -30.87 7.41 49.16
N SER A 721 -31.75 8.11 49.86
CA SER A 721 -31.94 9.56 49.78
C SER A 721 -30.64 10.34 50.05
N ASN A 722 -30.46 11.45 49.32
CA ASN A 722 -29.54 12.58 49.60
C ASN A 722 -28.03 12.52 49.24
N THR A 723 -27.62 11.98 48.08
CA THR A 723 -26.20 12.08 47.62
C THR A 723 -26.01 12.33 46.10
N GLY A 724 -26.99 12.94 45.42
CA GLY A 724 -27.01 13.06 43.95
C GLY A 724 -25.81 13.74 43.29
N ALA A 725 -25.13 14.69 43.96
CA ALA A 725 -23.96 15.36 43.38
C ALA A 725 -22.67 14.52 43.46
N VAL A 726 -22.48 13.72 44.52
CA VAL A 726 -21.24 12.94 44.71
C VAL A 726 -21.21 11.72 43.75
N GLY A 727 -22.36 11.12 43.48
CA GLY A 727 -22.49 9.97 42.57
C GLY A 727 -22.09 10.27 41.12
N ASP A 728 -22.52 11.41 40.58
CA ASP A 728 -22.17 11.82 39.21
C ASP A 728 -20.69 12.20 39.07
N THR A 729 -20.09 12.78 40.12
CA THR A 729 -18.67 13.14 40.12
C THR A 729 -17.71 11.94 40.21
N LEU A 730 -18.05 10.92 40.99
CA LEU A 730 -17.25 9.70 41.05
C LEU A 730 -17.39 8.86 39.78
N ARG A 731 -18.59 8.88 39.17
CA ARG A 731 -18.87 8.22 37.89
C ARG A 731 -17.94 8.72 36.79
N PHE A 732 -17.64 10.02 36.73
CA PHE A 732 -16.69 10.58 35.77
C PHE A 732 -15.33 9.88 35.79
N TRP A 733 -14.75 9.65 36.98
CA TRP A 733 -13.43 9.02 37.12
C TRP A 733 -13.45 7.53 36.73
N TYR A 734 -14.55 6.84 37.03
CA TYR A 734 -14.74 5.44 36.64
C TYR A 734 -14.90 5.29 35.11
N GLU A 735 -15.69 6.15 34.48
CA GLU A 735 -15.82 6.19 33.01
C GLU A 735 -14.49 6.57 32.35
N LEU A 736 -13.74 7.51 32.93
CA LEU A 736 -12.40 7.88 32.45
C LEU A 736 -11.42 6.71 32.50
N ALA A 737 -11.45 5.87 33.55
CA ALA A 737 -10.61 4.68 33.64
C ALA A 737 -10.93 3.64 32.55
N LYS A 738 -12.20 3.53 32.15
CA LYS A 738 -12.67 2.61 31.09
C LYS A 738 -12.52 3.16 29.67
N ALA A 739 -12.30 4.47 29.55
CA ALA A 739 -12.19 5.17 28.29
C ALA A 739 -11.10 4.58 27.38
N GLY A 740 -11.39 4.57 26.07
CA GLY A 740 -10.40 4.35 25.02
C GLY A 740 -9.74 5.67 24.56
N PRO A 741 -8.77 5.60 23.65
CA PRO A 741 -8.05 6.76 23.13
C PRO A 741 -8.99 7.80 22.48
N GLU A 742 -10.09 7.34 21.87
CA GLU A 742 -11.03 8.19 21.12
C GLU A 742 -12.17 8.78 21.94
N ALA A 743 -12.42 8.29 23.16
CA ALA A 743 -13.64 8.53 23.97
C ALA A 743 -13.99 9.99 24.41
N CYS A 744 -13.41 11.05 23.84
CA CYS A 744 -13.74 12.46 24.13
C CYS A 744 -13.06 13.38 23.11
N ALA A 745 -13.65 13.50 21.92
CA ALA A 745 -13.49 14.70 21.09
C ALA A 745 -14.62 15.72 21.37
N ASP A 746 -15.61 15.36 22.18
CA ASP A 746 -16.75 16.21 22.55
C ASP A 746 -16.38 17.20 23.68
N GLU A 747 -17.06 18.35 23.67
CA GLU A 747 -16.79 19.52 24.50
C GLU A 747 -16.82 19.19 26.00
N LEU A 748 -15.64 19.03 26.63
CA LEU A 748 -15.52 19.03 28.09
C LEU A 748 -16.24 20.27 28.66
N THR A 749 -17.08 20.07 29.68
CA THR A 749 -17.68 21.18 30.42
C THR A 749 -16.60 21.97 31.16
N SER A 750 -16.85 23.24 31.51
CA SER A 750 -15.87 24.05 32.26
C SER A 750 -15.45 23.38 33.58
N ASP A 751 -16.39 22.72 34.26
CA ASP A 751 -16.12 21.95 35.48
C ASP A 751 -15.22 20.72 35.21
N GLN A 752 -15.48 19.97 34.15
CA GLN A 752 -14.61 18.84 33.75
C GLN A 752 -13.22 19.30 33.29
N LEU A 753 -13.15 20.45 32.61
CA LEU A 753 -11.88 21.08 32.21
C LEU A 753 -11.05 21.42 33.45
N ASP A 754 -11.65 22.03 34.46
CA ASP A 754 -11.00 22.37 35.73
C ASP A 754 -10.56 21.14 36.54
N ARG A 755 -11.33 20.05 36.44
CA ARG A 755 -10.97 18.76 37.04
C ARG A 755 -9.70 18.16 36.43
N LEU A 756 -9.56 18.22 35.11
CA LEU A 756 -8.46 17.60 34.37
C LEU A 756 -7.26 18.54 34.16
N HIS A 757 -7.41 19.85 34.38
CA HIS A 757 -6.33 20.81 34.18
C HIS A 757 -5.22 20.60 35.22
N VAL A 758 -3.97 20.43 34.78
CA VAL A 758 -2.80 20.37 35.66
C VAL A 758 -2.12 21.73 35.59
N GLU A 759 -2.04 22.44 36.72
CA GLU A 759 -1.39 23.75 36.77
C GLU A 759 0.11 23.60 36.49
N GLN A 760 0.64 24.48 35.63
CA GLN A 760 2.02 24.45 35.17
C GLN A 760 2.61 25.87 35.11
N PRO A 761 3.95 26.03 35.18
CA PRO A 761 4.61 27.31 34.95
C PRO A 761 4.20 27.98 33.61
N MET A 762 3.86 27.15 32.62
CA MET A 762 3.35 27.58 31.31
C MET A 762 2.15 28.52 31.42
N ASP A 763 1.25 28.29 32.36
CA ASP A 763 -0.01 29.03 32.46
C ASP A 763 0.28 30.50 32.76
N ALA A 764 1.16 30.75 33.74
CA ALA A 764 1.64 32.08 34.08
C ALA A 764 2.54 32.67 32.97
N PHE A 765 3.39 31.84 32.37
CA PHE A 765 4.30 32.26 31.30
C PHE A 765 3.55 32.81 30.08
N LEU A 766 2.50 32.12 29.63
CA LEU A 766 1.67 32.57 28.50
C LEU A 766 0.94 33.87 28.83
N LEU A 767 0.37 33.98 30.04
CA LEU A 767 -0.34 35.18 30.48
C LEU A 767 0.57 36.41 30.61
N ASP A 768 1.80 36.24 31.11
CA ASP A 768 2.78 37.35 31.19
C ASP A 768 3.16 37.88 29.81
N HIS A 769 3.50 37.00 28.88
CA HIS A 769 3.87 37.39 27.51
C HIS A 769 2.70 38.05 26.77
N LEU A 770 1.48 37.55 26.97
CA LEU A 770 0.27 38.17 26.45
C LEU A 770 0.05 39.59 26.96
N ARG A 771 0.21 39.81 28.27
CA ARG A 771 0.10 41.15 28.89
C ARG A 771 1.17 42.12 28.38
N ARG A 772 2.32 41.60 27.96
CA ARG A 772 3.42 42.35 27.33
C ARG A 772 3.22 42.61 25.82
N GLY A 773 2.09 42.13 25.26
CA GLY A 773 1.68 42.35 23.87
C GLY A 773 2.26 41.36 22.86
N PHE A 774 2.73 40.18 23.30
CA PHE A 774 3.17 39.14 22.37
C PHE A 774 1.97 38.43 21.73
N SER A 775 2.07 38.18 20.42
CA SER A 775 1.25 37.15 19.76
C SER A 775 1.83 35.77 20.05
N ILE A 776 1.00 34.79 20.40
CA ILE A 776 1.45 33.44 20.75
C ILE A 776 0.89 32.41 19.77
N VAL A 777 1.77 31.57 19.24
CA VAL A 777 1.41 30.36 18.49
C VAL A 777 1.69 29.14 19.36
N LEU A 778 0.63 28.47 19.81
CA LEU A 778 0.70 27.18 20.47
C LEU A 778 0.68 26.07 19.42
N THR A 779 1.73 25.27 19.38
CA THR A 779 1.86 24.13 18.47
C THR A 779 2.21 22.82 19.18
N GLY A 780 2.27 21.72 18.44
CA GLY A 780 2.41 20.35 18.94
C GLY A 780 1.35 19.41 18.37
N ASN A 781 1.30 18.19 18.88
CA ASN A 781 0.51 17.08 18.38
C ASN A 781 -0.94 17.09 18.89
N ALA A 782 -1.80 16.30 18.25
CA ALA A 782 -3.13 16.03 18.78
C ALA A 782 -2.99 15.38 20.17
N GLY A 783 -3.71 15.91 21.17
CA GLY A 783 -3.65 15.41 22.55
C GLY A 783 -2.60 16.07 23.46
N ASP A 784 -1.73 16.96 22.96
CA ASP A 784 -0.74 17.68 23.79
C ASP A 784 -1.35 18.78 24.68
N GLY A 785 -2.64 19.07 24.51
CA GLY A 785 -3.40 19.96 25.38
C GLY A 785 -3.49 21.43 24.93
N LYS A 786 -3.18 21.76 23.67
CA LYS A 786 -3.26 23.14 23.13
C LYS A 786 -4.63 23.79 23.36
N THR A 787 -5.70 23.16 22.87
CA THR A 787 -7.07 23.67 22.99
C THR A 787 -7.55 23.65 24.45
N HIS A 788 -7.13 22.65 25.24
CA HIS A 788 -7.43 22.59 26.67
C HIS A 788 -6.84 23.79 27.42
N LEU A 789 -5.57 24.10 27.15
CA LEU A 789 -4.86 25.24 27.76
C LEU A 789 -5.50 26.57 27.36
N LEU A 790 -5.83 26.75 26.08
CA LEU A 790 -6.52 27.97 25.63
C LEU A 790 -7.89 28.16 26.27
N ARG A 791 -8.72 27.11 26.32
CA ARG A 791 -10.05 27.18 26.96
C ARG A 791 -9.95 27.46 28.46
N LYS A 792 -8.92 26.93 29.13
CA LYS A 792 -8.71 27.19 30.56
C LYS A 792 -8.27 28.63 30.83
N LEU A 793 -7.41 29.17 29.97
CA LEU A 793 -6.89 30.52 30.10
C LEU A 793 -7.86 31.59 29.59
N GLU A 794 -8.90 31.23 28.84
CA GLU A 794 -9.84 32.15 28.16
C GLU A 794 -10.38 33.26 29.08
N ALA A 795 -10.80 32.90 30.30
CA ALA A 795 -11.32 33.88 31.28
C ALA A 795 -10.27 34.87 31.81
N ALA A 796 -8.98 34.53 31.70
CA ALA A 796 -7.84 35.33 32.15
C ALA A 796 -7.12 36.05 30.99
N LEU A 797 -7.54 35.85 29.74
CA LEU A 797 -6.97 36.52 28.57
C LEU A 797 -7.32 38.02 28.57
N PRO A 798 -6.44 38.89 28.03
CA PRO A 798 -6.77 40.31 27.82
C PRO A 798 -8.04 40.45 26.96
N LYS A 799 -8.96 41.35 27.34
CA LYS A 799 -10.25 41.54 26.64
C LYS A 799 -10.12 41.90 25.15
N ASP A 800 -8.96 42.40 24.74
CA ASP A 800 -8.69 42.84 23.37
C ASP A 800 -7.91 41.82 22.52
N ALA A 801 -7.55 40.65 23.07
CA ALA A 801 -6.82 39.61 22.34
C ALA A 801 -7.72 38.82 21.37
N ASP A 802 -7.24 38.55 20.15
CA ASP A 802 -7.96 37.77 19.15
C ASP A 802 -7.50 36.29 19.20
N VAL A 803 -8.42 35.35 19.41
CA VAL A 803 -8.13 33.94 19.71
C VAL A 803 -8.66 33.00 18.63
N VAL A 804 -7.80 32.10 18.16
CA VAL A 804 -8.11 30.97 17.31
C VAL A 804 -7.79 29.69 18.08
N SER A 805 -8.81 29.10 18.71
CA SER A 805 -8.68 27.93 19.61
C SER A 805 -8.44 26.60 18.90
N ASP A 806 -8.78 26.53 17.61
CA ASP A 806 -8.44 25.44 16.70
C ASP A 806 -8.33 25.97 15.27
N ALA A 807 -7.09 26.05 14.77
CA ALA A 807 -6.80 26.46 13.41
C ALA A 807 -7.45 25.54 12.36
N THR A 808 -7.56 24.24 12.64
CA THR A 808 -8.12 23.23 11.73
C THR A 808 -9.62 23.42 11.55
N ALA A 809 -10.35 23.63 12.65
CA ALA A 809 -11.79 23.92 12.62
C ALA A 809 -12.09 25.29 11.99
N SER A 810 -11.14 26.23 12.07
CA SER A 810 -11.29 27.60 11.57
C SER A 810 -10.92 27.79 10.10
N MET A 811 -10.41 26.76 9.41
CA MET A 811 -9.94 26.84 8.03
C MET A 811 -10.68 25.87 7.09
N LYS A 812 -10.84 26.26 5.82
CA LYS A 812 -11.20 25.30 4.77
C LYS A 812 -9.93 24.49 4.41
N PRO A 813 -10.04 23.23 3.93
CA PRO A 813 -8.87 22.43 3.54
C PRO A 813 -7.93 23.21 2.61
N GLY A 814 -6.71 23.49 3.07
CA GLY A 814 -5.69 24.24 2.33
C GLY A 814 -5.82 25.77 2.29
N ASP A 815 -6.83 26.38 2.94
CA ASP A 815 -7.05 27.83 2.92
C ASP A 815 -6.82 28.49 4.30
N ILE A 816 -5.63 29.06 4.48
CA ILE A 816 -5.21 29.81 5.68
C ILE A 816 -5.62 31.30 5.67
N SER A 817 -6.32 31.76 4.63
CA SER A 817 -6.58 33.20 4.42
C SER A 817 -7.48 33.82 5.49
N GLY A 818 -8.33 33.02 6.14
CA GLY A 818 -9.15 33.46 7.28
C GLY A 818 -8.30 33.83 8.51
N ILE A 819 -7.39 32.93 8.89
CA ILE A 819 -6.48 33.12 10.03
C ILE A 819 -5.54 34.30 9.76
N LEU A 820 -4.93 34.37 8.57
CA LEU A 820 -4.03 35.47 8.21
C LEU A 820 -4.73 36.83 8.21
N ARG A 821 -6.00 36.92 7.77
CA ARG A 821 -6.75 38.20 7.80
C ARG A 821 -7.01 38.65 9.24
N ARG A 822 -7.36 37.74 10.14
CA ARG A 822 -7.55 38.03 11.57
C ARG A 822 -6.24 38.45 12.22
N TRP A 823 -5.15 37.71 11.98
CA TRP A 823 -3.84 38.06 12.54
C TRP A 823 -3.32 39.40 12.02
N LYS A 824 -3.40 39.66 10.70
CA LYS A 824 -3.04 40.97 10.14
C LYS A 824 -3.91 42.11 10.65
N LYS A 825 -5.15 41.85 11.06
CA LYS A 825 -6.01 42.85 11.70
C LYS A 825 -5.56 43.10 13.14
N ALA A 826 -5.39 42.04 13.94
CA ALA A 826 -4.90 42.14 15.32
C ALA A 826 -3.54 42.87 15.39
N HIS A 827 -2.61 42.53 14.50
CA HIS A 827 -1.29 43.18 14.43
C HIS A 827 -1.38 44.66 14.03
N ARG A 828 -2.29 45.04 13.12
CA ARG A 828 -2.54 46.46 12.77
C ARG A 828 -3.16 47.25 13.91
N ASP A 829 -3.98 46.58 14.73
CA ASP A 829 -4.69 47.18 15.86
C ASP A 829 -3.85 47.14 17.17
N ASP A 830 -2.57 46.72 17.11
CA ASP A 830 -1.64 46.48 18.25
C ASP A 830 -2.22 45.56 19.33
N ARG A 831 -2.96 44.53 18.89
CA ARG A 831 -3.60 43.52 19.75
C ARG A 831 -2.83 42.20 19.69
N ALA A 832 -2.74 41.53 20.84
CA ALA A 832 -2.20 40.19 20.91
C ALA A 832 -3.05 39.18 20.12
N PHE A 833 -2.40 38.26 19.42
CA PHE A 833 -3.05 37.20 18.65
C PHE A 833 -2.68 35.82 19.20
N LEU A 834 -3.66 34.97 19.48
CA LEU A 834 -3.46 33.62 19.99
C LEU A 834 -3.91 32.57 18.98
N LEU A 835 -3.00 31.67 18.62
CA LEU A 835 -3.26 30.63 17.64
C LEU A 835 -2.87 29.26 18.19
N ALA A 836 -3.85 28.37 18.38
CA ALA A 836 -3.57 26.94 18.51
C ALA A 836 -3.62 26.28 17.13
N ALA A 837 -2.47 25.78 16.68
CA ALA A 837 -2.32 25.10 15.40
C ALA A 837 -1.55 23.79 15.57
N ASN A 838 -2.12 22.70 15.04
CA ASN A 838 -1.35 21.48 14.79
C ASN A 838 -0.26 21.76 13.74
N GLU A 839 0.70 20.84 13.59
CA GLU A 839 1.82 20.99 12.64
C GLU A 839 1.37 21.30 11.21
N TYR A 840 0.28 20.69 10.72
CA TYR A 840 -0.18 20.90 9.35
C TYR A 840 -0.71 22.33 9.07
N PRO A 841 -1.65 22.91 9.84
CA PRO A 841 -2.02 24.32 9.69
C PRO A 841 -0.83 25.28 9.89
N LEU A 842 0.10 24.96 10.79
CA LEU A 842 1.30 25.77 11.03
C LEU A 842 2.28 25.73 9.85
N TYR A 843 2.46 24.56 9.25
CA TYR A 843 3.24 24.36 8.04
C TYR A 843 2.69 25.18 6.86
N LEU A 844 1.38 25.12 6.63
CA LEU A 844 0.73 25.92 5.58
C LEU A 844 0.95 27.42 5.79
N LEU A 845 0.88 27.88 7.05
CA LEU A 845 1.19 29.26 7.40
C LEU A 845 2.64 29.60 7.02
N ARG A 846 3.61 28.75 7.35
CA ARG A 846 5.05 28.99 7.09
C ARG A 846 5.46 28.90 5.62
N GLN A 847 4.80 28.05 4.83
CA GLN A 847 5.08 27.94 3.39
C GLN A 847 4.71 29.20 2.60
N LYS A 848 3.80 30.01 3.12
CA LYS A 848 3.35 31.20 2.41
C LYS A 848 4.43 32.28 2.49
N LYS A 849 5.19 32.46 1.40
CA LYS A 849 6.03 33.66 1.19
C LYS A 849 5.16 34.89 1.41
N SER A 850 5.48 35.66 2.44
CA SER A 850 4.62 36.71 2.97
C SER A 850 5.48 37.78 3.60
N ASP A 851 5.31 39.03 3.17
CA ASP A 851 5.99 40.21 3.74
C ASP A 851 5.43 40.60 5.14
N PHE A 852 4.99 39.61 5.92
CA PHE A 852 4.39 39.78 7.24
C PHE A 852 5.37 39.30 8.29
N GLY A 853 6.12 40.23 8.88
CA GLY A 853 7.19 39.97 9.86
C GLY A 853 6.82 38.95 10.95
N PRO A 854 5.62 39.00 11.57
CA PRO A 854 5.19 37.99 12.54
C PRO A 854 5.25 36.54 12.04
N LEU A 855 5.00 36.30 10.75
CA LEU A 855 5.02 34.96 10.17
C LEU A 855 6.44 34.48 9.83
N GLU A 856 7.33 35.40 9.44
CA GLU A 856 8.75 35.12 9.30
C GLU A 856 9.37 34.75 10.65
N GLU A 857 8.97 35.43 11.72
CA GLU A 857 9.39 35.10 13.08
C GLU A 857 8.86 33.74 13.53
N VAL A 858 7.63 33.35 13.15
CA VAL A 858 7.12 31.99 13.38
C VAL A 858 7.99 30.95 12.69
N ASP A 859 8.32 31.14 11.41
CA ASP A 859 9.15 30.19 10.68
C ASP A 859 10.56 30.07 11.28
N ARG A 860 11.16 31.19 11.67
CA ARG A 860 12.45 31.22 12.35
C ARG A 860 12.42 30.45 13.67
N GLN A 861 11.43 30.73 14.53
CA GLN A 861 11.30 30.05 15.82
C GLN A 861 10.96 28.55 15.67
N CYS A 862 10.22 28.15 14.63
CA CYS A 862 9.96 26.75 14.31
C CYS A 862 11.21 25.99 13.84
N ARG A 863 12.15 26.65 13.15
CA ARG A 863 13.45 26.07 12.79
C ARG A 863 14.41 25.99 13.99
N GLN A 864 14.15 26.78 15.03
CA GLN A 864 14.96 26.87 16.25
C GLN A 864 14.16 26.43 17.49
N ARG A 865 13.38 25.35 17.39
CA ARG A 865 12.56 24.79 18.50
C ARG A 865 13.40 24.41 19.73
N LEU A 866 14.59 23.86 19.48
CA LEU A 866 15.60 23.53 20.48
C LEU A 866 16.88 24.29 20.17
N ALA A 867 17.64 24.60 21.21
CA ALA A 867 18.97 25.17 21.12
C ALA A 867 20.03 24.13 21.55
N TYR A 868 21.24 24.25 21.00
CA TYR A 868 22.35 23.34 21.24
C TYR A 868 23.61 24.16 21.52
N GLY A 869 24.30 23.90 22.64
CA GLY A 869 25.52 24.61 23.06
C GLY A 869 25.30 25.81 24.01
N GLU A 870 26.40 26.50 24.33
CA GLU A 870 26.43 27.66 25.24
C GLU A 870 25.83 28.93 24.63
N THR A 871 25.29 29.79 25.48
CA THR A 871 24.34 30.87 25.16
C THR A 871 24.95 31.97 24.28
N VAL A 872 24.45 32.14 23.05
CA VAL A 872 24.62 33.40 22.29
C VAL A 872 23.33 34.20 22.46
N VAL A 873 23.35 35.13 23.43
CA VAL A 873 22.16 35.87 23.93
C VAL A 873 21.40 36.64 22.84
N GLY A 874 22.05 36.97 21.72
CA GLY A 874 21.44 37.71 20.60
C GLY A 874 20.58 36.87 19.66
N ASP A 875 20.94 35.61 19.37
CA ASP A 875 20.33 34.82 18.29
C ASP A 875 19.02 34.13 18.71
N GLU A 876 18.84 33.91 20.02
CA GLU A 876 17.68 33.20 20.56
C GLU A 876 16.51 34.10 20.96
N ALA A 877 16.74 35.41 21.07
CA ALA A 877 15.71 36.41 21.39
C ALA A 877 14.68 36.52 20.26
N ALA A 878 13.44 36.90 20.59
CA ALA A 878 12.40 37.08 19.59
C ALA A 878 12.69 38.36 18.76
N GLY A 879 12.71 38.24 17.44
CA GLY A 879 12.95 39.38 16.53
C GLY A 879 11.71 40.29 16.38
N GLU A 880 10.54 39.74 16.67
CA GLU A 880 9.23 40.40 16.67
C GLU A 880 8.51 40.07 17.98
N LYS A 881 7.40 40.78 18.30
CA LYS A 881 6.51 40.42 19.44
C LYS A 881 5.68 39.17 19.13
N VAL A 882 6.34 38.07 18.78
CA VAL A 882 5.75 36.77 18.49
C VAL A 882 6.49 35.68 19.26
N LEU A 883 5.74 34.73 19.80
CA LEU A 883 6.28 33.60 20.53
C LEU A 883 5.66 32.30 20.05
N VAL A 884 6.48 31.36 19.60
CA VAL A 884 6.06 30.00 19.25
C VAL A 884 6.37 29.08 20.43
N VAL A 885 5.34 28.43 20.94
CA VAL A 885 5.45 27.48 22.06
C VAL A 885 5.01 26.11 21.55
N ASP A 886 5.97 25.19 21.45
CA ASP A 886 5.74 23.83 21.01
C ASP A 886 5.49 22.92 22.22
N LEU A 887 4.23 22.54 22.42
CA LEU A 887 3.83 21.64 23.51
C LEU A 887 4.32 20.21 23.30
N SER A 888 4.77 19.82 22.10
CA SER A 888 5.36 18.49 21.89
C SER A 888 6.71 18.31 22.58
N LEU A 889 7.38 19.41 22.94
CA LEU A 889 8.60 19.41 23.73
C LEU A 889 8.33 19.22 25.23
N ARG A 890 7.08 19.41 25.68
CA ARG A 890 6.66 19.11 27.05
C ARG A 890 6.26 17.65 27.13
N ASN A 891 7.01 16.83 27.85
CA ASN A 891 6.68 15.42 28.01
C ASN A 891 5.79 15.18 29.26
N PRO A 892 4.52 14.75 29.11
CA PRO A 892 3.63 14.53 30.26
C PRO A 892 4.12 13.45 31.22
N LEU A 893 4.96 12.52 30.76
CA LEU A 893 5.55 11.46 31.60
C LEU A 893 6.67 11.98 32.53
N ALA A 894 7.18 13.19 32.29
CA ALA A 894 8.21 13.79 33.13
C ALA A 894 7.66 14.10 34.54
N LYS A 895 8.54 14.03 35.56
CA LYS A 895 8.14 14.23 36.97
C LYS A 895 7.39 15.53 37.22
N GLY A 896 7.80 16.63 36.56
CA GLY A 896 7.18 17.94 36.69
C GLY A 896 5.73 18.04 36.21
N PHE A 897 5.26 17.08 35.41
CA PHE A 897 3.86 17.02 34.96
C PHE A 897 3.11 15.84 35.57
N ALA A 898 3.68 14.63 35.52
CA ALA A 898 3.05 13.42 36.06
C ALA A 898 2.85 13.49 37.59
N GLY A 899 3.78 14.14 38.32
CA GLY A 899 3.69 14.33 39.77
C GLY A 899 2.46 15.15 40.17
N PRO A 900 2.35 16.41 39.72
CA PRO A 900 1.17 17.24 39.98
C PRO A 900 -0.14 16.63 39.50
N LEU A 901 -0.13 15.90 38.36
CA LEU A 901 -1.31 15.18 37.88
C LEU A 901 -1.76 14.10 38.88
N LEU A 902 -0.83 13.25 39.33
CA LEU A 902 -1.13 12.19 40.31
C LEU A 902 -1.58 12.79 41.64
N GLU A 903 -0.92 13.83 42.12
CA GLU A 903 -1.32 14.53 43.36
C GLU A 903 -2.74 15.07 43.25
N LYS A 904 -3.05 15.76 42.15
CA LYS A 904 -4.39 16.29 41.86
C LYS A 904 -5.46 15.20 41.77
N LEU A 905 -5.13 14.00 41.31
CA LEU A 905 -6.04 12.85 41.30
C LEU A 905 -6.28 12.31 42.72
N LEU A 906 -5.19 12.05 43.45
CA LEU A 906 -5.23 11.40 44.78
C LEU A 906 -5.82 12.31 45.87
N GLU A 907 -5.81 13.63 45.66
CA GLU A 907 -6.36 14.63 46.57
C GLU A 907 -7.84 14.96 46.33
N ARG A 908 -8.51 14.31 45.36
CA ARG A 908 -9.92 14.58 45.06
C ARG A 908 -10.84 14.23 46.24
N PRO A 909 -11.64 15.20 46.76
CA PRO A 909 -12.54 14.95 47.89
C PRO A 909 -13.53 13.81 47.62
N GLU A 910 -14.05 13.72 46.39
CA GLU A 910 -14.98 12.68 45.99
C GLU A 910 -14.35 11.27 45.96
N ILE A 911 -13.05 11.17 45.62
CA ILE A 911 -12.31 9.91 45.63
C ILE A 911 -11.97 9.49 47.06
N GLN A 912 -11.60 10.45 47.92
CA GLN A 912 -11.32 10.20 49.33
C GLN A 912 -12.57 9.75 50.09
N ALA A 913 -13.69 10.45 49.90
CA ALA A 913 -14.97 10.08 50.50
C ALA A 913 -15.44 8.68 50.07
N ALA A 914 -15.23 8.32 48.79
CA ALA A 914 -15.55 6.98 48.28
C ALA A 914 -14.66 5.88 48.89
N ALA A 915 -13.37 6.16 49.10
CA ALA A 915 -12.45 5.24 49.77
C ALA A 915 -12.77 5.08 51.27
N GLU A 916 -13.22 6.14 51.94
CA GLU A 916 -13.63 6.09 53.35
C GLU A 916 -14.96 5.32 53.53
N ALA A 917 -15.85 5.37 52.54
CA ALA A 917 -17.12 4.65 52.56
C ALA A 917 -16.98 3.13 52.39
N ASP A 918 -15.91 2.66 51.73
CA ASP A 918 -15.56 1.25 51.57
C ASP A 918 -14.07 0.99 51.89
N PRO A 919 -13.68 0.96 53.18
CA PRO A 919 -12.30 0.76 53.60
C PRO A 919 -11.70 -0.59 53.16
N GLU A 920 -12.55 -1.59 52.96
CA GLU A 920 -12.14 -2.94 52.53
C GLU A 920 -12.02 -3.08 51.00
N GLY A 921 -12.50 -2.11 50.24
CA GLY A 921 -12.49 -2.09 48.78
C GLY A 921 -11.11 -1.86 48.14
N ASP A 922 -11.01 -2.13 46.83
CA ASP A 922 -9.77 -1.91 46.07
C ASP A 922 -9.40 -0.43 45.94
N LEU A 923 -10.40 0.46 45.91
CA LEU A 923 -10.17 1.90 45.80
C LEU A 923 -9.41 2.40 47.02
N ALA A 924 -9.88 2.07 48.23
CA ALA A 924 -9.21 2.40 49.49
C ALA A 924 -7.81 1.79 49.54
N TRP A 925 -7.67 0.52 49.12
CA TRP A 925 -6.40 -0.20 49.07
C TRP A 925 -5.35 0.47 48.16
N ASN A 926 -5.73 0.79 46.92
CA ASN A 926 -4.83 1.39 45.93
C ASN A 926 -4.55 2.87 46.24
N LEU A 927 -5.56 3.62 46.70
CA LEU A 927 -5.40 5.03 47.10
C LEU A 927 -4.40 5.18 48.26
N HIS A 928 -4.50 4.33 49.28
CA HIS A 928 -3.59 4.36 50.43
C HIS A 928 -2.13 4.15 49.99
N ARG A 929 -1.89 3.21 49.07
CA ARG A 929 -0.55 2.88 48.56
C ARG A 929 0.02 3.95 47.64
N LEU A 930 -0.78 4.44 46.69
CA LEU A 930 -0.35 5.48 45.75
C LEU A 930 -0.05 6.82 46.43
N ARG A 931 -0.65 7.10 47.60
CA ARG A 931 -0.32 8.27 48.43
C ARG A 931 1.00 8.13 49.20
N HIS A 932 1.54 6.91 49.33
CA HIS A 932 2.78 6.70 50.06
C HIS A 932 3.99 7.30 49.31
N PRO A 933 4.87 8.08 49.97
CA PRO A 933 5.96 8.79 49.30
C PRO A 933 6.88 7.89 48.46
N VAL A 934 7.29 6.74 49.02
CA VAL A 934 8.20 5.79 48.33
C VAL A 934 7.56 5.20 47.06
N VAL A 935 6.27 4.84 47.12
CA VAL A 935 5.55 4.25 45.97
C VAL A 935 5.42 5.28 44.86
N ARG A 936 5.03 6.51 45.22
CA ARG A 936 4.88 7.64 44.29
C ARG A 936 6.22 8.00 43.65
N GLU A 937 7.30 8.06 44.43
CA GLU A 937 8.64 8.34 43.91
C GLU A 937 9.09 7.30 42.89
N ARG A 938 8.89 6.01 43.18
CA ARG A 938 9.24 4.91 42.26
C ARG A 938 8.40 4.89 41.00
N LEU A 939 7.10 5.16 41.11
CA LEU A 939 6.21 5.31 39.94
C LEU A 939 6.67 6.46 39.05
N LEU A 940 6.95 7.63 39.64
CA LEU A 940 7.43 8.81 38.90
C LEU A 940 8.81 8.58 38.28
N GLU A 941 9.70 7.84 38.94
CA GLU A 941 11.01 7.47 38.38
C GLU A 941 10.85 6.57 37.15
N LEU A 942 9.92 5.62 37.18
CA LEU A 942 9.61 4.74 36.05
C LEU A 942 9.05 5.54 34.86
N LEU A 943 8.10 6.46 35.09
CA LEU A 943 7.60 7.36 34.04
C LEU A 943 8.69 8.28 33.49
N ALA A 944 9.54 8.84 34.36
CA ALA A 944 10.64 9.72 33.99
C ALA A 944 11.74 9.02 33.19
N ARG A 945 11.95 7.71 33.41
CA ARG A 945 12.86 6.90 32.59
C ARG A 945 12.34 6.76 31.16
N MET A 946 11.05 6.47 30.99
CA MET A 946 10.43 6.40 29.65
C MET A 946 10.49 7.76 28.95
N ALA A 947 10.22 8.85 29.69
CA ALA A 947 10.35 10.21 29.16
C ALA A 947 11.76 10.50 28.64
N ALA A 948 12.79 10.14 29.41
CA ALA A 948 14.19 10.33 29.05
C ALA A 948 14.67 9.40 27.91
N ALA A 949 14.00 8.26 27.70
CA ALA A 949 14.22 7.39 26.54
C ALA A 949 13.54 7.92 25.25
N GLY A 950 12.88 9.08 25.30
CA GLY A 950 12.18 9.68 24.16
C GLY A 950 10.75 9.17 23.95
N HIS A 951 10.22 8.38 24.89
CA HIS A 951 8.83 7.97 24.84
C HIS A 951 7.91 9.05 25.41
N ARG A 952 6.70 9.12 24.87
CA ARG A 952 5.71 10.15 25.20
C ARG A 952 4.32 9.53 25.30
N ALA A 953 3.50 10.12 26.15
CA ALA A 953 2.08 9.84 26.25
C ALA A 953 1.32 11.16 26.09
N THR A 954 0.12 11.13 25.51
CA THR A 954 -0.74 12.32 25.53
C THR A 954 -1.17 12.63 26.96
N VAL A 955 -1.48 13.90 27.27
CA VAL A 955 -1.99 14.29 28.60
C VAL A 955 -3.22 13.46 28.98
N ARG A 956 -4.06 13.17 27.99
CA ARG A 956 -5.27 12.38 28.15
C ARG A 956 -4.99 10.91 28.44
N GLU A 957 -4.09 10.29 27.69
CA GLU A 957 -3.64 8.92 27.95
C GLU A 957 -3.11 8.80 29.37
N LEU A 958 -2.31 9.75 29.83
CA LEU A 958 -1.80 9.77 31.20
C LEU A 958 -2.92 9.86 32.26
N TRP A 959 -3.95 10.69 32.04
CA TRP A 959 -5.12 10.76 32.94
C TRP A 959 -5.91 9.45 32.99
N ILE A 960 -6.14 8.81 31.84
CA ILE A 960 -6.82 7.50 31.76
C ILE A 960 -6.01 6.46 32.55
N TRP A 961 -4.70 6.41 32.33
CA TRP A 961 -3.80 5.51 33.04
C TRP A 961 -3.78 5.76 34.55
N ALA A 962 -3.67 7.01 34.98
CA ALA A 962 -3.71 7.36 36.40
C ALA A 962 -5.04 6.94 37.06
N ALA A 963 -6.17 7.15 36.38
CA ALA A 963 -7.48 6.71 36.87
C ALA A 963 -7.58 5.18 36.97
N ARG A 964 -7.01 4.44 36.00
CA ARG A 964 -6.98 2.95 36.03
C ARG A 964 -6.25 2.39 37.23
N LEU A 965 -5.18 3.03 37.71
CA LEU A 965 -4.47 2.58 38.90
C LEU A 965 -5.40 2.48 40.13
N LEU A 966 -6.40 3.38 40.22
CA LEU A 966 -7.40 3.40 41.28
C LEU A 966 -8.61 2.50 40.97
N PHE A 967 -9.19 2.63 39.77
CA PHE A 967 -10.51 2.06 39.45
C PHE A 967 -10.47 0.75 38.63
N GLY A 968 -9.37 0.45 37.96
CA GLY A 968 -9.24 -0.70 37.05
C GLY A 968 -9.96 -0.48 35.71
N THR A 969 -9.93 -1.50 34.85
CA THR A 969 -10.61 -1.44 33.53
C THR A 969 -12.03 -2.04 33.57
N GLY A 970 -12.38 -2.71 34.68
CA GLY A 970 -13.66 -3.37 34.88
C GLY A 970 -13.67 -4.86 34.48
N HIS A 971 -12.61 -5.35 33.83
CA HIS A 971 -12.46 -6.78 33.53
C HIS A 971 -12.18 -7.61 34.80
N GLU A 972 -11.66 -6.97 35.85
CA GLU A 972 -11.21 -7.61 37.08
C GLU A 972 -12.36 -7.82 38.09
N GLU A 973 -13.56 -7.28 37.83
CA GLU A 973 -14.74 -7.32 38.72
C GLU A 973 -15.19 -8.74 39.09
N ARG A 974 -14.79 -9.75 38.32
CA ARG A 974 -15.09 -11.17 38.57
C ARG A 974 -14.17 -11.84 39.61
N LYS A 975 -13.14 -11.15 40.08
CA LYS A 975 -12.15 -11.66 41.04
C LYS A 975 -12.43 -11.16 42.45
N PRO A 976 -12.00 -11.86 43.51
CA PRO A 976 -12.12 -11.37 44.89
C PRO A 976 -11.47 -9.99 45.05
N VAL A 977 -12.08 -9.15 45.90
CA VAL A 977 -11.52 -7.85 46.30
C VAL A 977 -10.10 -8.05 46.86
N ARG A 978 -9.17 -7.14 46.53
CA ARG A 978 -7.74 -7.19 46.89
C ARG A 978 -6.93 -8.38 46.35
N SER A 979 -7.42 -9.09 45.34
CA SER A 979 -6.60 -10.10 44.65
C SER A 979 -5.36 -9.46 43.98
N PRO A 980 -4.26 -10.20 43.79
CA PRO A 980 -3.00 -9.64 43.25
C PRO A 980 -3.13 -8.93 41.89
N GLU A 981 -4.07 -9.35 41.05
CA GLU A 981 -4.35 -8.71 39.76
C GLU A 981 -5.04 -7.34 39.91
N ARG A 982 -5.71 -7.07 41.04
CA ARG A 982 -6.45 -5.82 41.33
C ARG A 982 -5.58 -4.75 42.00
N TRP A 983 -4.31 -5.05 42.32
CA TRP A 983 -3.36 -4.10 42.89
C TRP A 983 -2.92 -3.06 41.85
N PHE A 984 -2.69 -1.82 42.28
CA PHE A 984 -2.18 -0.75 41.40
C PHE A 984 -0.88 -1.18 40.67
N SER A 985 -0.01 -1.93 41.36
CA SER A 985 1.27 -2.40 40.83
C SER A 985 1.12 -3.43 39.71
N SER A 986 -0.01 -4.16 39.67
CA SER A 986 -0.36 -5.06 38.57
C SER A 986 -1.10 -4.31 37.46
N ARG A 987 -2.07 -3.46 37.84
CA ARG A 987 -2.85 -2.62 36.91
C ARG A 987 -1.99 -1.70 36.05
N LEU A 988 -0.87 -1.21 36.59
CA LEU A 988 0.10 -0.39 35.85
C LEU A 988 0.63 -1.11 34.60
N PHE A 989 0.72 -2.43 34.61
CA PHE A 989 1.30 -3.24 33.54
C PHE A 989 0.26 -4.12 32.81
N GLU A 990 -1.03 -3.83 32.97
CA GLU A 990 -2.08 -4.52 32.22
C GLU A 990 -1.98 -4.21 30.71
N MET A 991 -2.26 -5.23 29.88
CA MET A 991 -2.26 -5.05 28.43
C MET A 991 -3.53 -4.34 27.97
N ASP A 992 -3.32 -3.28 27.20
CA ASP A 992 -4.38 -2.62 26.44
C ASP A 992 -3.81 -2.17 25.09
N ASP A 993 -4.05 -2.96 24.05
CA ASP A 993 -3.54 -2.73 22.68
C ASP A 993 -4.01 -1.40 22.08
N ARG A 994 -4.98 -0.73 22.71
CA ARG A 994 -5.42 0.61 22.34
C ARG A 994 -4.41 1.71 22.73
N PHE A 995 -3.51 1.44 23.67
CA PHE A 995 -2.56 2.43 24.21
C PHE A 995 -1.11 1.99 24.03
N SER A 996 -0.32 2.80 23.31
CA SER A 996 1.11 2.55 23.12
C SER A 996 1.88 2.56 24.44
N LEU A 997 1.44 3.33 25.44
CA LEU A 997 2.06 3.37 26.76
C LEU A 997 2.00 2.00 27.48
N SER A 998 0.97 1.18 27.24
CA SER A 998 0.85 -0.17 27.83
C SER A 998 2.04 -1.06 27.43
N ALA A 999 2.31 -1.15 26.14
CA ALA A 999 3.40 -1.97 25.61
C ALA A 999 4.78 -1.47 26.08
N LEU A 1000 4.95 -0.14 26.17
CA LEU A 1000 6.18 0.48 26.63
C LEU A 1000 6.44 0.22 28.12
N LEU A 1001 5.43 0.39 28.97
CA LEU A 1001 5.50 0.11 30.41
C LEU A 1001 5.94 -1.33 30.67
N ARG A 1002 5.37 -2.30 29.92
CA ARG A 1002 5.76 -3.71 30.04
C ARG A 1002 7.19 -3.96 29.58
N ARG A 1003 7.55 -3.47 28.40
CA ARG A 1003 8.85 -3.75 27.78
C ARG A 1003 10.03 -3.11 28.53
N LEU A 1004 9.84 -1.92 29.09
CA LEU A 1004 10.94 -1.09 29.59
C LEU A 1004 10.89 -0.85 31.11
N GLY A 1005 9.77 -1.15 31.76
CA GLY A 1005 9.52 -0.76 33.14
C GLY A 1005 8.98 -1.84 34.05
N ASP A 1006 8.57 -3.00 33.54
CA ASP A 1006 7.94 -4.03 34.36
C ASP A 1006 8.99 -4.86 35.13
N PRO A 1007 9.04 -4.77 36.47
CA PRO A 1007 9.97 -5.55 37.27
C PRO A 1007 9.78 -7.07 37.09
N ALA A 1008 8.59 -7.50 36.65
CA ALA A 1008 8.29 -8.90 36.40
C ALA A 1008 9.07 -9.48 35.20
N GLU A 1009 9.44 -8.64 34.21
CA GLU A 1009 10.13 -9.07 32.98
C GLU A 1009 11.66 -9.15 33.17
N HIS A 1010 12.19 -8.75 34.33
CA HIS A 1010 13.62 -8.73 34.64
C HIS A 1010 14.02 -9.82 35.63
N SER A 1011 14.98 -10.69 35.32
CA SER A 1011 15.39 -11.76 36.24
C SER A 1011 16.40 -11.27 37.27
N HIS A 1012 16.12 -11.46 38.57
CA HIS A 1012 17.06 -11.18 39.66
C HIS A 1012 17.19 -12.42 40.57
N PRO A 1013 18.11 -13.36 40.28
CA PRO A 1013 18.13 -14.71 40.88
C PRO A 1013 18.01 -14.75 42.41
N ARG A 1014 18.68 -13.82 43.11
CA ARG A 1014 18.64 -13.73 44.57
C ARG A 1014 17.30 -13.22 45.12
N TRP A 1015 16.65 -12.28 44.44
CA TRP A 1015 15.39 -11.69 44.91
C TRP A 1015 14.22 -12.56 44.48
N ASP A 1016 14.27 -13.13 43.27
CA ASP A 1016 13.30 -14.09 42.76
C ASP A 1016 13.18 -15.30 43.68
N TYR A 1017 14.30 -15.94 44.02
CA TYR A 1017 14.32 -17.06 44.97
C TYR A 1017 13.75 -16.68 46.34
N ARG A 1018 14.10 -15.50 46.87
CA ARG A 1018 13.65 -15.04 48.19
C ARG A 1018 12.16 -14.70 48.24
N LEU A 1019 11.61 -14.18 47.14
CA LEU A 1019 10.19 -13.88 46.95
C LEU A 1019 9.38 -15.17 46.78
N GLU A 1020 9.87 -16.10 45.95
CA GLU A 1020 9.25 -17.41 45.70
C GLU A 1020 9.18 -18.26 46.98
N THR A 1021 10.28 -18.33 47.74
CA THR A 1021 10.36 -19.10 49.01
C THR A 1021 9.77 -18.38 50.21
N TRP A 1022 9.31 -17.14 50.05
CA TRP A 1022 8.76 -16.31 51.12
C TRP A 1022 9.69 -16.24 52.36
N SER A 1023 10.98 -15.99 52.12
CA SER A 1023 12.05 -16.02 53.13
C SER A 1023 11.86 -14.98 54.25
N THR A 1024 12.40 -15.22 55.44
CA THR A 1024 12.33 -14.29 56.59
C THR A 1024 12.84 -12.89 56.26
N HIS A 1025 13.84 -12.77 55.38
CA HIS A 1025 14.42 -11.51 54.95
C HIS A 1025 13.48 -10.66 54.09
N VAL A 1026 12.56 -11.27 53.35
CA VAL A 1026 11.53 -10.57 52.55
C VAL A 1026 10.30 -10.26 53.39
N ARG A 1027 10.11 -10.87 54.56
CA ARG A 1027 8.96 -10.59 55.44
C ARG A 1027 9.08 -9.28 56.22
N THR A 1028 10.24 -8.62 56.18
CA THR A 1028 10.53 -7.37 56.88
C THR A 1028 10.96 -6.31 55.87
N GLY A 1029 10.68 -5.02 56.14
CA GLY A 1029 11.15 -3.92 55.26
C GLY A 1029 10.12 -3.42 54.23
N TRP A 1030 8.86 -3.82 54.36
CA TRP A 1030 7.74 -3.26 53.59
C TRP A 1030 7.26 -1.94 54.21
N ALA A 1031 7.17 -0.89 53.41
CA ALA A 1031 6.78 0.44 53.90
C ALA A 1031 5.30 0.53 54.35
N LEU A 1032 4.44 -0.33 53.82
CA LEU A 1032 2.98 -0.31 54.01
C LEU A 1032 2.44 -1.59 54.71
N GLY A 1033 3.31 -2.28 55.45
CA GLY A 1033 3.02 -3.57 56.07
C GLY A 1033 3.25 -4.75 55.12
N VAL A 1034 3.31 -5.96 55.69
CA VAL A 1034 3.51 -7.20 54.92
C VAL A 1034 2.31 -7.39 53.97
N PRO A 1035 2.53 -7.73 52.68
CA PRO A 1035 1.43 -7.88 51.74
C PRO A 1035 0.51 -9.05 52.12
N PRO A 1036 -0.75 -9.06 51.62
CA PRO A 1036 -1.75 -10.09 51.96
C PRO A 1036 -1.23 -11.51 51.65
N SER A 1037 -1.61 -12.50 52.47
CA SER A 1037 -1.18 -13.89 52.25
C SER A 1037 -1.76 -14.42 50.94
N VAL A 1038 -0.89 -14.75 49.99
CA VAL A 1038 -1.32 -15.35 48.72
C VAL A 1038 -1.50 -16.85 48.92
N VAL A 1039 -2.72 -17.36 48.67
CA VAL A 1039 -3.12 -18.75 48.99
C VAL A 1039 -2.28 -19.80 48.25
N ARG A 1040 -1.77 -19.47 47.05
CA ARG A 1040 -0.90 -20.32 46.23
C ARG A 1040 0.11 -19.46 45.48
N MET A 1041 1.40 -19.79 45.57
CA MET A 1041 2.43 -19.16 44.75
C MET A 1041 2.44 -19.79 43.35
N ASP A 1042 1.63 -19.24 42.45
CA ASP A 1042 1.69 -19.52 41.01
C ASP A 1042 2.41 -18.38 40.28
N GLU A 1043 2.64 -18.54 38.98
CA GLU A 1043 3.34 -17.55 38.16
C GLU A 1043 2.69 -16.16 38.26
N GLY A 1044 1.37 -16.06 38.11
CA GLY A 1044 0.67 -14.77 38.16
C GLY A 1044 0.82 -14.07 39.51
N ASN A 1045 0.71 -14.82 40.61
CA ASN A 1045 0.88 -14.32 41.96
C ASN A 1045 2.32 -13.91 42.27
N PHE A 1046 3.31 -14.67 41.76
CA PHE A 1046 4.72 -14.31 41.87
C PHE A 1046 5.02 -12.99 41.15
N LEU A 1047 4.56 -12.82 39.91
CA LEU A 1047 4.79 -11.60 39.13
C LEU A 1047 4.13 -10.38 39.82
N ALA A 1048 2.90 -10.53 40.32
CA ALA A 1048 2.21 -9.47 41.06
C ALA A 1048 2.93 -9.09 42.35
N LEU A 1049 3.44 -10.08 43.09
CA LEU A 1049 4.22 -9.87 44.32
C LEU A 1049 5.56 -9.19 44.03
N LYS A 1050 6.25 -9.57 42.95
CA LYS A 1050 7.50 -8.95 42.53
C LYS A 1050 7.33 -7.49 42.11
N ARG A 1051 6.24 -7.17 41.41
CA ARG A 1051 5.85 -5.78 41.11
C ARG A 1051 5.59 -5.00 42.40
N LEU A 1052 4.86 -5.57 43.35
CA LEU A 1052 4.59 -4.92 44.63
C LEU A 1052 5.87 -4.71 45.46
N PHE A 1053 6.78 -5.70 45.45
CA PHE A 1053 8.11 -5.61 46.08
C PHE A 1053 8.92 -4.44 45.53
N TYR A 1054 8.93 -4.27 44.20
CA TYR A 1054 9.58 -3.12 43.57
C TYR A 1054 9.03 -1.79 44.09
N PHE A 1055 7.71 -1.65 44.30
CA PHE A 1055 7.13 -0.37 44.74
C PHE A 1055 7.20 -0.12 46.26
N GLU A 1056 7.11 -1.15 47.10
CA GLU A 1056 6.88 -0.98 48.55
C GLU A 1056 8.05 -1.38 49.44
N HIS A 1057 8.92 -2.29 49.00
CA HIS A 1057 9.99 -2.83 49.84
C HIS A 1057 11.24 -1.94 49.83
N ALA A 1058 11.95 -1.78 50.95
CA ALA A 1058 13.15 -0.94 51.04
C ALA A 1058 14.20 -1.29 49.94
N GLU A 1059 14.45 -2.58 49.75
CA GLU A 1059 15.38 -3.13 48.75
C GLU A 1059 14.77 -3.27 47.34
N GLY A 1060 13.53 -2.82 47.11
CA GLY A 1060 12.78 -3.05 45.86
C GLY A 1060 13.45 -2.51 44.60
N GLY A 1061 14.24 -1.44 44.72
CA GLY A 1061 14.99 -0.87 43.60
C GLY A 1061 16.02 -1.83 43.00
N GLN A 1062 16.54 -2.76 43.79
CA GLN A 1062 17.58 -3.71 43.35
C GLN A 1062 17.11 -4.71 42.31
N VAL A 1063 15.79 -4.90 42.16
CA VAL A 1063 15.23 -5.83 41.15
C VAL A 1063 15.68 -5.47 39.73
N LEU A 1064 16.01 -4.21 39.47
CA LEU A 1064 16.46 -3.72 38.16
C LEU A 1064 17.99 -3.56 38.04
N ASP A 1065 18.78 -3.98 39.04
CA ASP A 1065 20.22 -3.70 39.10
C ASP A 1065 21.11 -4.76 38.40
N LEU A 1066 20.65 -6.03 38.27
CA LEU A 1066 21.48 -7.14 37.77
C LEU A 1066 21.50 -7.29 36.24
N GLU A 1067 20.35 -7.15 35.58
CA GLU A 1067 20.29 -7.03 34.12
C GLU A 1067 20.56 -5.56 33.78
N GLY A 1068 21.76 -5.24 33.30
CA GLY A 1068 22.12 -3.88 32.94
C GLY A 1068 21.05 -3.24 32.05
N ILE A 1069 20.43 -2.15 32.53
CA ILE A 1069 19.35 -1.47 31.82
C ILE A 1069 19.93 -0.90 30.51
N PRO A 1070 19.45 -1.34 29.32
CA PRO A 1070 19.98 -0.87 28.05
C PRO A 1070 19.88 0.65 27.94
N GLY A 1071 21.00 1.29 27.58
CA GLY A 1071 21.08 2.75 27.41
C GLY A 1071 21.14 3.56 28.71
N ILE A 1072 21.40 2.95 29.87
CA ILE A 1072 21.49 3.65 31.15
C ILE A 1072 22.58 4.74 31.16
N GLU A 1073 23.71 4.52 30.48
CA GLU A 1073 24.79 5.50 30.40
C GLU A 1073 24.40 6.74 29.60
N LEU A 1074 23.62 6.58 28.53
CA LEU A 1074 23.01 7.73 27.83
C LEU A 1074 22.08 8.50 28.76
N LEU A 1075 21.20 7.79 29.49
CA LEU A 1075 20.24 8.43 30.40
C LEU A 1075 20.95 9.20 31.53
N LYS A 1076 22.04 8.65 32.10
CA LYS A 1076 22.89 9.35 33.08
C LYS A 1076 23.51 10.60 32.45
N THR A 1077 24.05 10.47 31.24
CA THR A 1077 24.69 11.58 30.51
C THR A 1077 23.70 12.70 30.17
N LEU A 1078 22.45 12.36 29.84
CA LEU A 1078 21.39 13.34 29.58
C LEU A 1078 20.94 14.08 30.85
N ARG A 1079 20.97 13.40 32.00
CA ARG A 1079 20.55 13.96 33.31
C ARG A 1079 21.65 14.74 34.04
N SER A 1080 22.92 14.54 33.69
CA SER A 1080 24.05 15.23 34.35
C SER A 1080 24.00 16.73 34.13
N ALA A 1081 24.32 17.54 35.14
CA ALA A 1081 24.46 19.00 34.98
C ALA A 1081 25.73 19.39 34.18
N HIS A 1082 26.68 18.47 34.04
CA HIS A 1082 27.96 18.70 33.37
C HIS A 1082 27.86 18.37 31.88
N ALA A 1083 28.78 18.93 31.08
CA ALA A 1083 28.94 18.57 29.68
C ALA A 1083 29.26 17.06 29.53
N PRO A 1084 28.87 16.41 28.41
CA PRO A 1084 29.24 15.02 28.16
C PRO A 1084 30.76 14.83 28.24
N GLU A 1085 31.20 13.82 29.00
CA GLU A 1085 32.63 13.52 29.16
C GLU A 1085 33.26 13.03 27.85
N ASP A 1086 34.54 13.34 27.62
CA ASP A 1086 35.27 12.86 26.44
C ASP A 1086 35.28 11.32 26.35
N ALA A 1087 35.27 10.63 27.50
CA ALA A 1087 35.14 9.16 27.55
C ALA A 1087 33.83 8.66 26.91
N PHE A 1088 32.73 9.40 27.06
CA PHE A 1088 31.44 9.06 26.44
C PHE A 1088 31.46 9.32 24.93
N LYS A 1089 32.15 10.38 24.47
CA LYS A 1089 32.36 10.63 23.04
C LYS A 1089 33.21 9.53 22.39
N GLN A 1090 34.30 9.13 23.06
CA GLN A 1090 35.14 8.01 22.63
C GLN A 1090 34.37 6.69 22.58
N PHE A 1091 33.48 6.46 23.55
CA PHE A 1091 32.55 5.32 23.51
C PHE A 1091 31.72 5.31 22.22
N LEU A 1092 31.12 6.45 21.86
CA LEU A 1092 30.30 6.53 20.65
C LEU A 1092 31.13 6.29 19.38
N ILE A 1093 32.31 6.92 19.29
CA ILE A 1093 33.21 6.75 18.14
C ILE A 1093 33.65 5.28 17.99
N GLU A 1094 34.05 4.63 19.08
CA GLU A 1094 34.41 3.21 19.10
C GLU A 1094 33.23 2.34 18.62
N SER A 1095 32.03 2.53 19.18
CA SER A 1095 30.84 1.77 18.80
C SER A 1095 30.41 1.98 17.35
N MET A 1096 30.54 3.20 16.82
CA MET A 1096 30.24 3.51 15.43
C MET A 1096 31.22 2.79 14.48
N ASN A 1097 32.51 2.76 14.84
CA ASN A 1097 33.50 2.02 14.07
C ASN A 1097 33.24 0.50 14.12
N LEU A 1098 32.84 -0.04 15.28
CA LEU A 1098 32.48 -1.45 15.46
C LEU A 1098 31.32 -1.91 14.57
N ALA A 1099 30.44 -0.99 14.15
CA ALA A 1099 29.37 -1.31 13.20
C ALA A 1099 29.92 -1.79 11.85
N HIS A 1100 31.16 -1.46 11.49
CA HIS A 1100 31.77 -1.77 10.20
C HIS A 1100 33.05 -2.62 10.30
N CYS A 1101 33.76 -2.55 11.43
CA CYS A 1101 34.96 -3.33 11.70
C CYS A 1101 34.90 -3.92 13.11
N ALA A 1102 34.68 -5.23 13.21
CA ALA A 1102 34.57 -5.91 14.51
C ALA A 1102 35.92 -6.11 15.23
N VAL A 1103 37.04 -5.85 14.53
CA VAL A 1103 38.40 -5.94 15.10
C VAL A 1103 38.81 -4.55 15.58
N LEU A 1104 38.96 -4.40 16.90
CA LEU A 1104 39.35 -3.13 17.53
C LEU A 1104 40.86 -2.90 17.45
N PHE A 1105 41.26 -1.70 17.05
CA PHE A 1105 42.61 -1.17 17.18
C PHE A 1105 42.61 0.22 17.84
N PRO A 1106 43.72 0.66 18.48
CA PRO A 1106 43.72 1.80 19.41
C PRO A 1106 43.12 3.10 18.85
N GLU A 1107 43.36 3.39 17.57
CA GLU A 1107 42.91 4.61 16.89
C GLU A 1107 41.38 4.68 16.71
N MET A 1108 40.66 3.56 16.73
CA MET A 1108 39.19 3.53 16.59
C MET A 1108 38.46 4.18 17.77
N ARG A 1109 39.15 4.51 18.86
CA ARG A 1109 38.57 5.23 20.01
C ARG A 1109 38.53 6.74 19.81
N THR A 1110 39.54 7.28 19.14
CA THR A 1110 39.76 8.73 19.00
C THR A 1110 39.56 9.21 17.56
N ARG A 1111 39.32 8.29 16.62
CA ARG A 1111 39.06 8.58 15.20
C ARG A 1111 37.87 7.81 14.69
N LEU A 1112 36.90 8.52 14.11
CA LEU A 1112 35.79 7.92 13.38
C LEU A 1112 36.23 7.65 11.94
N TYR A 1113 36.36 6.37 11.56
CA TYR A 1113 36.70 5.98 10.21
C TYR A 1113 35.45 6.04 9.32
N LEU A 1114 35.59 6.62 8.13
CA LEU A 1114 34.48 6.76 7.19
C LEU A 1114 34.38 5.52 6.32
N TRP A 1115 33.78 4.47 6.87
CA TRP A 1115 33.66 3.16 6.24
C TRP A 1115 32.74 3.17 5.03
N ILE A 1116 33.15 2.44 3.99
CA ILE A 1116 32.41 2.23 2.75
C ILE A 1116 32.31 0.74 2.49
N GLY A 1117 31.08 0.23 2.36
CA GLY A 1117 30.83 -1.15 1.94
C GLY A 1117 30.63 -1.22 0.43
N HIS A 1118 31.35 -2.12 -0.26
CA HIS A 1118 31.10 -2.37 -1.68
C HIS A 1118 29.90 -3.32 -1.82
N ARG A 1119 28.94 -3.00 -2.72
CA ARG A 1119 27.74 -3.83 -2.99
C ARG A 1119 27.67 -4.15 -4.47
N PHE A 1120 27.60 -5.44 -4.81
CA PHE A 1120 27.33 -5.90 -6.17
C PHE A 1120 25.87 -6.37 -6.36
N GLN A 1121 25.12 -6.62 -5.27
CA GLN A 1121 23.72 -7.09 -5.25
C GLN A 1121 22.97 -6.55 -4.01
N GLU A 1122 21.70 -6.92 -3.82
CA GLU A 1122 20.84 -6.50 -2.69
C GLU A 1122 21.22 -7.11 -1.31
N GLN A 1123 22.37 -7.77 -1.20
CA GLN A 1123 22.86 -8.35 0.06
C GLN A 1123 23.70 -7.34 0.86
N PRO A 1124 23.76 -7.46 2.21
CA PRO A 1124 24.63 -6.65 3.06
C PRO A 1124 26.10 -6.73 2.62
N SER A 1125 26.85 -5.63 2.70
CA SER A 1125 28.27 -5.64 2.35
C SER A 1125 29.07 -6.53 3.30
N HIS A 1126 29.74 -7.54 2.74
CA HIS A 1126 30.63 -8.44 3.48
C HIS A 1126 32.02 -7.84 3.74
N GLY A 1127 32.38 -6.74 3.07
CA GLY A 1127 33.65 -6.05 3.29
C GLY A 1127 33.50 -4.53 3.33
N HIS A 1128 34.28 -3.89 4.20
CA HIS A 1128 34.31 -2.45 4.42
C HIS A 1128 35.72 -1.91 4.22
N VAL A 1129 35.82 -0.71 3.64
CA VAL A 1129 37.08 0.02 3.49
C VAL A 1129 36.94 1.45 3.97
N ALA A 1130 37.96 1.98 4.63
CA ALA A 1130 38.06 3.38 5.03
C ALA A 1130 39.45 3.92 4.71
N ASN A 1131 39.52 5.09 4.06
CA ASN A 1131 40.76 5.84 3.84
C ASN A 1131 40.64 7.31 4.26
N GLN A 1132 39.53 7.64 4.91
CA GLN A 1132 39.22 8.94 5.50
C GLN A 1132 38.82 8.70 6.95
N SER A 1133 39.17 9.63 7.83
CA SER A 1133 38.73 9.62 9.22
C SER A 1133 38.55 11.03 9.76
N VAL A 1134 37.72 11.16 10.78
CA VAL A 1134 37.48 12.39 11.53
C VAL A 1134 38.04 12.22 12.94
N SER A 1135 38.82 13.19 13.43
CA SER A 1135 39.31 13.17 14.80
C SER A 1135 38.21 13.50 15.81
N GLU A 1136 38.26 12.93 17.01
CA GLU A 1136 37.38 13.29 18.13
C GLU A 1136 37.40 14.78 18.50
N HIS A 1137 38.47 15.51 18.16
CA HIS A 1137 38.58 16.96 18.38
C HIS A 1137 37.78 17.78 17.36
N GLU A 1138 37.44 17.19 16.22
CA GLU A 1138 36.59 17.80 15.19
C GLU A 1138 35.10 17.48 15.42
N LEU A 1139 34.80 16.64 16.42
CA LEU A 1139 33.46 16.22 16.79
C LEU A 1139 33.07 16.83 18.15
N ILE A 1140 31.88 17.40 18.20
CA ILE A 1140 31.32 18.02 19.40
C ILE A 1140 30.03 17.30 19.78
N LEU A 1141 29.87 16.94 21.06
CA LEU A 1141 28.61 16.44 21.59
C LEU A 1141 27.83 17.57 22.24
N LEU A 1142 26.65 17.85 21.71
CA LEU A 1142 25.76 18.90 22.18
C LEU A 1142 24.51 18.30 22.83
N ARG A 1143 24.09 18.86 23.96
CA ARG A 1143 22.81 18.51 24.59
C ARG A 1143 21.74 19.52 24.15
N PRO A 1144 20.53 19.06 23.79
CA PRO A 1144 19.41 19.96 23.52
C PRO A 1144 18.98 20.68 24.80
N ARG A 1145 18.55 21.94 24.63
CA ARG A 1145 17.86 22.73 25.65
C ARG A 1145 16.76 23.56 25.02
N LEU A 1146 15.85 24.08 25.84
CA LEU A 1146 14.95 25.13 25.37
C LEU A 1146 15.76 26.39 25.01
N PRO A 1147 15.38 27.08 23.92
CA PRO A 1147 15.89 28.42 23.64
C PRO A 1147 15.58 29.38 24.79
N GLY A 1148 16.44 30.36 25.05
CA GLY A 1148 16.30 31.30 26.17
C GLY A 1148 14.95 32.04 26.21
N ARG A 1149 14.34 32.30 25.04
CA ARG A 1149 12.99 32.90 24.94
C ARG A 1149 11.86 32.03 25.53
N LEU A 1150 12.07 30.73 25.71
CA LEU A 1150 11.13 29.79 26.34
C LEU A 1150 11.57 29.38 27.76
N GLN A 1151 12.60 30.04 28.31
CA GLN A 1151 13.05 29.75 29.67
C GLN A 1151 11.92 30.06 30.67
N GLY A 1152 11.61 29.07 31.52
CA GLY A 1152 10.51 29.17 32.49
C GLY A 1152 9.13 28.80 31.95
N ALA A 1153 8.99 28.44 30.66
CA ALA A 1153 7.71 28.02 30.10
C ALA A 1153 7.29 26.63 30.62
N PHE A 1154 8.20 25.67 30.65
CA PHE A 1154 7.98 24.32 31.18
C PHE A 1154 9.30 23.57 31.33
N ASP A 1155 9.29 22.50 32.12
CA ASP A 1155 10.44 21.63 32.29
C ASP A 1155 10.67 20.79 31.03
N TYR A 1156 11.80 21.03 30.35
CA TYR A 1156 12.25 20.22 29.23
C TYR A 1156 13.21 19.13 29.70
N THR A 1157 12.93 17.89 29.30
CA THR A 1157 13.82 16.75 29.53
C THR A 1157 14.51 16.40 28.22
N ALA A 1158 15.84 16.44 28.19
CA ALA A 1158 16.61 16.03 27.03
C ALA A 1158 16.47 14.51 26.78
N ASP A 1159 16.18 14.14 25.54
CA ASP A 1159 15.95 12.76 25.08
C ASP A 1159 17.01 12.26 24.07
N HIS A 1160 17.97 13.13 23.72
CA HIS A 1160 19.04 12.81 22.78
C HIS A 1160 20.26 13.70 23.00
N LEU A 1161 21.38 13.28 22.43
CA LEU A 1161 22.56 14.12 22.18
C LEU A 1161 22.68 14.37 20.67
N LEU A 1162 23.35 15.46 20.29
CA LEU A 1162 23.68 15.77 18.91
C LEU A 1162 25.19 15.70 18.74
N LEU A 1163 25.67 14.73 17.96
CA LEU A 1163 27.07 14.63 17.55
C LEU A 1163 27.26 15.49 16.31
N GLU A 1164 27.97 16.60 16.43
CA GLU A 1164 28.15 17.59 15.39
C GLU A 1164 29.59 17.57 14.86
N TYR A 1165 29.73 17.62 13.53
CA TYR A 1165 30.97 17.94 12.82
C TYR A 1165 30.83 19.33 12.19
N ARG A 1166 31.71 20.26 12.53
CA ARG A 1166 31.69 21.65 12.03
C ARG A 1166 33.00 22.02 11.35
N ARG A 1167 32.91 22.59 10.15
CA ARG A 1167 34.02 23.16 9.38
C ARG A 1167 33.78 24.65 9.17
N ALA A 1168 34.85 25.44 9.12
CA ALA A 1168 34.75 26.86 8.79
C ALA A 1168 34.05 27.06 7.42
N ASN A 1169 33.01 27.89 7.38
CA ASN A 1169 32.22 28.25 6.18
C ASN A 1169 31.38 27.14 5.52
N ALA A 1170 31.04 26.06 6.22
CA ALA A 1170 30.12 25.02 5.74
C ALA A 1170 28.99 24.74 6.75
N GLU A 1171 27.85 24.22 6.27
CA GLU A 1171 26.79 23.75 7.18
C GLU A 1171 27.30 22.58 8.05
N PRO A 1172 26.91 22.54 9.34
CA PRO A 1172 27.29 21.43 10.22
C PRO A 1172 26.64 20.11 9.75
N VAL A 1173 27.38 19.01 9.93
CA VAL A 1173 26.88 17.64 9.72
C VAL A 1173 26.59 17.05 11.10
N CYS A 1174 25.36 16.60 11.33
CA CYS A 1174 24.91 16.20 12.67
C CYS A 1174 24.33 14.78 12.69
N LEU A 1175 24.61 14.03 13.76
CA LEU A 1175 23.96 12.77 14.10
C LEU A 1175 23.21 12.93 15.41
N ARG A 1176 21.88 12.74 15.38
CA ARG A 1176 21.06 12.64 16.59
C ARG A 1176 21.28 11.27 17.23
N VAL A 1177 21.82 11.25 18.44
CA VAL A 1177 22.05 10.05 19.27
C VAL A 1177 20.96 10.00 20.34
N ASP A 1178 19.86 9.32 20.01
CA ASP A 1178 18.76 9.00 20.95
C ASP A 1178 18.92 7.60 21.55
N HIS A 1179 18.02 7.22 22.46
CA HIS A 1179 18.06 5.94 23.17
C HIS A 1179 18.11 4.73 22.22
N ALA A 1180 17.32 4.74 21.14
CA ALA A 1180 17.28 3.65 20.17
C ALA A 1180 18.62 3.44 19.45
N LEU A 1181 19.22 4.54 18.95
CA LEU A 1181 20.53 4.46 18.31
C LEU A 1181 21.61 4.05 19.31
N PHE A 1182 21.59 4.63 20.52
CA PHE A 1182 22.58 4.33 21.56
C PHE A 1182 22.54 2.86 21.99
N VAL A 1183 21.35 2.30 22.24
CA VAL A 1183 21.21 0.87 22.59
C VAL A 1183 21.70 -0.03 21.46
N SER A 1184 21.50 0.35 20.20
CA SER A 1184 22.05 -0.39 19.06
C SER A 1184 23.59 -0.37 19.05
N LEU A 1185 24.18 0.80 19.33
CA LEU A 1185 25.63 0.99 19.45
C LEU A 1185 26.23 0.27 20.67
N GLU A 1186 25.50 0.20 21.77
CA GLU A 1186 25.87 -0.54 22.99
C GLU A 1186 25.88 -2.06 22.73
N ARG A 1187 24.86 -2.57 22.03
CA ARG A 1187 24.77 -3.99 21.65
C ARG A 1187 25.90 -4.43 20.72
N LEU A 1188 26.30 -3.58 19.77
CA LEU A 1188 27.49 -3.84 18.93
C LEU A 1188 28.72 -4.07 19.79
N ARG A 1189 28.91 -3.23 20.81
CA ARG A 1189 30.03 -3.32 21.74
C ARG A 1189 29.98 -4.56 22.63
N GLN A 1190 28.77 -5.04 22.95
CA GLN A 1190 28.54 -6.31 23.64
C GLN A 1190 28.74 -7.53 22.73
N GLY A 1191 29.11 -7.34 21.46
CA GLY A 1191 29.42 -8.40 20.51
C GLY A 1191 28.26 -8.84 19.62
N LEU A 1192 27.13 -8.10 19.64
CA LEU A 1192 26.03 -8.36 18.71
C LEU A 1192 26.45 -8.00 17.29
N PRO A 1193 26.30 -8.88 16.29
CA PRO A 1193 26.63 -8.56 14.90
C PRO A 1193 25.78 -7.43 14.33
N ARG A 1194 26.37 -6.59 13.45
CA ARG A 1194 25.67 -5.52 12.71
C ARG A 1194 24.38 -6.01 12.04
N GLN A 1195 24.40 -7.22 11.49
CA GLN A 1195 23.27 -7.83 10.76
C GLN A 1195 22.04 -8.09 11.63
N LEU A 1196 22.18 -8.09 12.96
CA LEU A 1196 21.08 -8.26 13.90
C LEU A 1196 20.58 -6.93 14.49
N LEU A 1197 21.17 -5.80 14.06
CA LEU A 1197 20.68 -4.48 14.44
C LEU A 1197 19.50 -4.03 13.57
N PRO A 1198 18.63 -3.15 14.08
CA PRO A 1198 17.56 -2.57 13.29
C PRO A 1198 18.09 -1.73 12.11
N ASP A 1199 17.57 -1.97 10.90
CA ASP A 1199 17.98 -1.27 9.68
C ASP A 1199 17.87 0.26 9.78
N ARG A 1200 16.85 0.76 10.50
CA ARG A 1200 16.67 2.19 10.73
C ARG A 1200 17.91 2.84 11.35
N GLU A 1201 18.47 2.22 12.38
CA GLU A 1201 19.62 2.78 13.12
C GLU A 1201 20.92 2.68 12.31
N LEU A 1202 21.08 1.59 11.55
CA LEU A 1202 22.20 1.43 10.62
C LEU A 1202 22.14 2.45 9.48
N ASN A 1203 20.97 2.71 8.92
CA ASN A 1203 20.79 3.69 7.85
C ASN A 1203 21.06 5.12 8.33
N ARG A 1204 20.66 5.46 9.57
CA ARG A 1204 21.01 6.75 10.19
C ARG A 1204 22.53 6.92 10.31
N LEU A 1205 23.21 5.88 10.79
CA LEU A 1205 24.68 5.87 10.90
C LEU A 1205 25.36 5.97 9.53
N ASP A 1206 24.94 5.16 8.56
CA ASP A 1206 25.50 5.16 7.20
C ASP A 1206 25.26 6.50 6.49
N SER A 1207 24.09 7.11 6.66
CA SER A 1207 23.77 8.44 6.12
C SER A 1207 24.65 9.52 6.72
N PHE A 1208 24.91 9.46 8.03
CA PHE A 1208 25.83 10.39 8.69
C PHE A 1208 27.27 10.25 8.16
N LEU A 1209 27.78 9.02 8.02
CA LEU A 1209 29.12 8.78 7.43
C LEU A 1209 29.20 9.25 5.97
N GLU A 1210 28.14 9.06 5.18
CA GLU A 1210 28.03 9.57 3.81
C GLU A 1210 28.12 11.10 3.77
N GLN A 1211 27.35 11.78 4.62
CA GLN A 1211 27.35 13.24 4.70
C GLN A 1211 28.72 13.79 5.11
N LEU A 1212 29.41 13.14 6.05
CA LEU A 1212 30.78 13.48 6.42
C LEU A 1212 31.73 13.36 5.22
N ARG A 1213 31.63 12.30 4.42
CA ARG A 1213 32.45 12.15 3.21
C ARG A 1213 32.17 13.24 2.18
N CYS A 1214 30.91 13.64 2.03
CA CYS A 1214 30.52 14.77 1.17
C CYS A 1214 31.00 16.14 1.71
N ALA A 1215 31.39 16.25 2.99
CA ALA A 1215 31.89 17.49 3.60
C ALA A 1215 33.36 17.83 3.22
N GLY A 1216 33.95 17.08 2.28
CA GLY A 1216 35.28 17.38 1.73
C GLY A 1216 36.42 17.05 2.68
N ILE A 1217 36.29 15.96 3.45
CA ILE A 1217 37.34 15.40 4.31
C ILE A 1217 38.45 14.81 3.41
N PRO A 1218 39.73 15.14 3.62
CA PRO A 1218 40.81 14.67 2.73
C PRO A 1218 41.00 13.15 2.84
N THR A 1219 41.23 12.51 1.70
CA THR A 1219 41.64 11.11 1.65
C THR A 1219 43.10 10.96 2.08
N THR A 1220 43.41 9.84 2.73
CA THR A 1220 44.78 9.47 3.08
C THR A 1220 45.27 8.32 2.17
N ARG A 1221 46.58 8.09 2.17
CA ARG A 1221 47.22 6.97 1.46
C ARG A 1221 47.13 5.66 2.25
N GLU A 1222 46.56 5.68 3.44
CA GLU A 1222 46.40 4.53 4.31
C GLU A 1222 44.93 4.08 4.31
N PHE A 1223 44.72 2.83 3.92
CA PHE A 1223 43.42 2.20 3.79
C PHE A 1223 43.28 1.15 4.88
N VAL A 1224 42.22 1.23 5.66
CA VAL A 1224 41.82 0.15 6.56
C VAL A 1224 40.75 -0.65 5.84
N ILE A 1225 40.98 -1.95 5.70
CA ILE A 1225 40.11 -2.90 5.00
C ILE A 1225 39.67 -3.96 6.00
N HIS A 1226 38.37 -4.20 6.11
CA HIS A 1226 37.79 -5.26 6.95
C HIS A 1226 36.93 -6.21 6.11
N ASN A 1227 37.12 -7.51 6.30
CA ASN A 1227 36.27 -8.56 5.75
C ASN A 1227 35.50 -9.24 6.88
N HIS A 1228 34.17 -9.19 6.84
CA HIS A 1228 33.29 -9.77 7.84
C HIS A 1228 33.24 -11.30 7.78
N ASP A 1229 33.41 -11.91 6.61
CA ASP A 1229 33.31 -13.36 6.44
C ASP A 1229 34.48 -14.07 7.15
N ASP A 1230 35.69 -13.53 6.96
CA ASP A 1230 36.91 -14.07 7.55
C ASP A 1230 37.29 -13.39 8.88
N ARG A 1231 36.56 -12.34 9.29
CA ARG A 1231 36.87 -11.44 10.41
C ARG A 1231 38.32 -10.91 10.38
N THR A 1232 38.83 -10.63 9.18
CA THR A 1232 40.19 -10.14 8.98
C THR A 1232 40.19 -8.63 8.75
N THR A 1233 41.19 -7.94 9.31
CA THR A 1233 41.42 -6.51 9.09
C THR A 1233 42.85 -6.29 8.63
N ALA A 1234 43.06 -5.43 7.64
CA ALA A 1234 44.37 -5.05 7.13
C ALA A 1234 44.47 -3.54 6.96
N MET A 1235 45.63 -2.98 7.30
CA MET A 1235 46.04 -1.62 7.01
C MET A 1235 47.00 -1.62 5.83
N VAL A 1236 46.61 -0.93 4.76
CA VAL A 1236 47.32 -0.92 3.48
C VAL A 1236 47.75 0.52 3.17
N LYS A 1237 49.05 0.74 3.03
CA LYS A 1237 49.62 2.03 2.63
C LYS A 1237 49.99 2.00 1.15
N LEU A 1238 49.52 2.99 0.40
CA LEU A 1238 49.79 3.14 -1.03
C LEU A 1238 50.87 4.19 -1.32
N SER A 1239 51.52 4.04 -2.48
CA SER A 1239 52.45 5.03 -3.02
C SER A 1239 51.78 6.38 -3.27
N PRO A 1240 52.53 7.50 -3.36
CA PRO A 1240 51.96 8.84 -3.59
C PRO A 1240 51.06 8.96 -4.83
N ASP A 1241 51.31 8.14 -5.85
CA ASP A 1241 50.57 8.05 -7.11
C ASP A 1241 49.51 6.93 -7.11
N PHE A 1242 49.30 6.24 -5.98
CA PHE A 1242 48.36 5.14 -5.82
C PHE A 1242 48.62 3.92 -6.73
N SER A 1243 49.83 3.80 -7.30
CA SER A 1243 50.17 2.73 -8.26
C SER A 1243 50.70 1.45 -7.61
N SER A 1244 51.15 1.49 -6.35
CA SER A 1244 51.75 0.34 -5.66
C SER A 1244 51.49 0.32 -4.15
N TYR A 1245 51.57 -0.88 -3.56
CA TYR A 1245 51.50 -1.08 -2.11
C TYR A 1245 52.88 -0.83 -1.48
N GLU A 1246 52.99 0.15 -0.59
CA GLU A 1246 54.21 0.40 0.20
C GLU A 1246 54.29 -0.51 1.42
N SER A 1247 53.16 -0.80 2.07
CA SER A 1247 53.10 -1.74 3.20
C SER A 1247 51.70 -2.29 3.43
N VAL A 1248 51.63 -3.55 3.86
CA VAL A 1248 50.40 -4.20 4.36
C VAL A 1248 50.68 -4.72 5.75
N ARG A 1249 49.86 -4.35 6.73
CA ARG A 1249 50.00 -4.77 8.13
C ARG A 1249 48.64 -5.16 8.69
N THR A 1250 48.62 -6.13 9.59
CA THR A 1250 47.44 -6.43 10.39
C THR A 1250 47.45 -5.47 11.59
N PRO A 1251 46.33 -4.77 11.90
CA PRO A 1251 46.23 -3.87 13.05
C PRO A 1251 46.48 -4.56 14.40
#